data_AF-A0A250JMZ9-F1
#
_entry.id   AF-A0A250JMZ9-F1
#
_cell.length_a   1.000
_cell.length_b   1.000
_cell.length_c   1.000
_cell.angle_alpha   90.00
_cell.angle_beta   90.00
_cell.angle_gamma   90.00
#
_symmetry.space_group_name_H-M   'P 1'
#
loop_
_entity.id
_entity.type
_entity.pdbx_description
1 polymer ?
#
loop_
_entity_poly.entity_id
_entity_poly.type
_entity_poly.pdbx_seq_one_letter_code
_entity_poly.pdbx_strand_id
1 'polypeptide(L)'
;MHLTCARPAVIHAAWGLVRLPALLLLLVLPWRAGAEPALRVAGASASNEVKLRTASEDFRHVLRVDLLSAPQAASDVAVAGGVAAGGAADGELPGGVTVLVDPLQSQDGAQVALRAVVQDAEAGSATAPISTRRPIHVELTGRLPVTGDYTGQVVLVHAGGRETTALIVTRLQAVPTVQFVATSPAVTSAGWGWSSIDATVRLPFKETAGVGGYVSVPQLLQLQRKAPDMDSALIQPRFQRVRFSLEGGKPDGGDLDVTATDGGIPVSAHGSGALLVHLQGLEGPGEYTGSVRLAVRSGLPVEQPFTLWVGSPWLWGALLIAAGAVSSFGVRLYSQRIRPRTLRLQRAMELHRRIQALVSGQAARAREVGQALLGQVAGLASEIRRPVRGIRVGDDALAAMEPRMRLYGAWCDASRKLEALPQELRPQQASALLAEVEGALRAEDTATEQMDGSLARVRELDVDGLARAGLEARLQDIDRQAHTLMEQHGDDSLSFRLKYELVPLLTSVRHELARGALEAGRHQLEFARRSYFDILCEELAAAVASRNLPRGFTEEEWEALSRQVKTLLERARERASTSVDDAVRMYQGAHAAYVRQLIVELRGAVDDARQVSESEAQTQALDEVEERLREAMGLLVAESSHLAASKYGEARDRFVAASQSQRSARSILLESLGPGGEGAALPATPPPTAPGGGRIPSLPDAPSDALAALGDFEGMPLPSPRHMWLVELGVLALLTTVAVALGLQLLNVFSPTWGGFGAGMTAFLWGFGLHQVGNATFEGITGLLTRVERPATPPPAA
;
A
#
# COMPACT_ATOMS: atom_id res chain seq x y z
N MET A 1 71.71 39.44 20.18
CA MET A 1 72.78 39.94 21.09
C MET A 1 72.73 39.01 22.30
N HIS A 2 73.73 38.17 22.61
CA HIS A 2 75.18 38.43 22.79
C HIS A 2 75.42 39.48 23.90
N LEU A 3 76.29 39.27 24.88
CA LEU A 3 77.68 38.78 24.79
C LEU A 3 78.01 37.79 25.97
N THR A 4 78.53 36.58 25.71
CA THR A 4 79.96 36.13 25.81
C THR A 4 80.62 36.33 27.19
N CYS A 5 81.10 35.30 27.91
CA CYS A 5 82.12 34.26 27.63
C CYS A 5 83.58 34.73 27.85
N ALA A 6 84.30 34.11 28.81
CA ALA A 6 85.77 34.18 28.95
C ALA A 6 86.36 33.00 29.77
N ARG A 7 87.40 32.36 29.20
CA ARG A 7 88.57 31.73 29.87
C ARG A 7 89.74 32.77 29.79
N PRO A 8 90.97 32.62 30.35
CA PRO A 8 91.72 31.41 30.76
C PRO A 8 92.21 31.55 32.25
N ALA A 9 93.36 31.07 32.78
CA ALA A 9 94.59 30.52 32.19
C ALA A 9 95.43 29.60 33.13
N VAL A 10 96.45 29.01 32.51
CA VAL A 10 97.59 28.23 33.05
C VAL A 10 98.71 29.17 33.55
N ILE A 11 99.49 28.75 34.56
CA ILE A 11 100.85 29.28 34.83
C ILE A 11 101.81 28.11 35.15
N HIS A 12 103.06 28.18 34.65
CA HIS A 12 104.19 27.31 35.02
C HIS A 12 105.21 28.07 35.88
N ALA A 13 105.79 27.41 36.88
CA ALA A 13 107.18 27.58 37.33
C ALA A 13 107.56 26.46 38.33
N ALA A 14 108.82 26.18 38.66
CA ALA A 14 110.00 25.83 37.85
C ALA A 14 111.26 25.89 38.76
N TRP A 15 111.90 24.73 38.94
CA TRP A 15 113.32 24.54 39.28
C TRP A 15 113.84 24.90 40.70
N GLY A 16 114.77 24.05 41.17
CA GLY A 16 115.44 24.14 42.47
C GLY A 16 116.38 22.94 42.66
N LEU A 17 117.55 22.98 41.99
CA LEU A 17 118.53 21.87 41.97
C LEU A 17 119.58 21.96 43.09
N VAL A 18 120.42 20.92 43.18
CA VAL A 18 121.70 20.82 43.94
C VAL A 18 121.61 20.31 45.39
N ARG A 19 121.86 19.00 45.60
CA ARG A 19 123.14 18.44 46.13
C ARG A 19 123.21 16.89 46.01
N LEU A 20 124.29 16.42 45.39
CA LEU A 20 124.83 15.04 45.43
C LEU A 20 125.85 14.92 46.60
N PRO A 21 126.49 13.75 46.87
CA PRO A 21 126.09 12.34 46.66
C PRO A 21 126.35 11.44 47.92
N ALA A 22 125.42 10.56 48.33
CA ALA A 22 125.65 9.72 49.53
C ALA A 22 124.94 8.35 49.63
N LEU A 23 124.54 7.68 48.52
CA LEU A 23 124.03 6.28 48.61
C LEU A 23 124.27 5.40 47.36
N LEU A 24 125.27 5.70 46.54
CA LEU A 24 125.55 4.98 45.29
C LEU A 24 126.40 3.70 45.52
N LEU A 25 126.11 2.96 46.60
CA LEU A 25 126.96 1.86 47.09
C LEU A 25 126.18 0.67 47.72
N LEU A 26 124.93 0.46 47.29
CA LEU A 26 124.12 -0.73 47.62
C LEU A 26 123.61 -1.47 46.35
N LEU A 27 124.29 -1.29 45.22
CA LEU A 27 123.89 -1.81 43.90
C LEU A 27 124.49 -3.19 43.54
N VAL A 28 124.61 -4.11 44.52
CA VAL A 28 124.94 -5.54 44.25
C VAL A 28 124.15 -6.47 45.19
N LEU A 29 122.84 -6.58 44.99
CA LEU A 29 121.99 -7.63 45.57
C LEU A 29 120.88 -7.99 44.57
N PRO A 30 120.69 -9.28 44.19
CA PRO A 30 119.64 -9.66 43.24
C PRO A 30 118.27 -9.58 43.92
N TRP A 31 117.49 -8.55 43.59
CA TRP A 31 116.09 -8.42 44.00
C TRP A 31 115.23 -9.50 43.34
N ARG A 32 115.14 -10.68 43.98
CA ARG A 32 114.05 -11.62 43.75
C ARG A 32 112.76 -11.06 44.32
N ALA A 33 112.15 -10.11 43.61
CA ALA A 33 110.75 -9.78 43.80
C ALA A 33 109.91 -11.00 43.38
N GLY A 34 109.53 -11.83 44.36
CA GLY A 34 108.47 -12.81 44.15
C GLY A 34 107.17 -12.06 43.90
N ALA A 35 106.47 -12.38 42.80
CA ALA A 35 105.15 -11.82 42.57
C ALA A 35 104.18 -12.39 43.61
N GLU A 36 103.68 -11.53 44.50
CA GLU A 36 102.78 -11.93 45.57
C GLU A 36 101.41 -12.35 45.01
N PRO A 37 100.72 -13.33 45.66
CA PRO A 37 99.39 -13.75 45.25
C PRO A 37 98.37 -12.64 45.52
N ALA A 38 97.76 -12.12 44.46
CA ALA A 38 96.71 -11.11 44.53
C ALA A 38 95.31 -11.76 44.58
N LEU A 39 94.36 -11.14 45.26
CA LEU A 39 92.97 -11.58 45.35
C LEU A 39 92.09 -10.65 44.50
N ARG A 40 90.83 -11.05 44.27
CA ARG A 40 89.85 -10.16 43.65
C ARG A 40 88.43 -10.50 44.05
N VAL A 41 87.64 -9.48 44.35
CA VAL A 41 86.18 -9.63 44.49
C VAL A 41 85.55 -9.70 43.09
N ALA A 42 84.82 -10.77 42.82
CA ALA A 42 84.08 -10.94 41.57
C ALA A 42 83.05 -9.81 41.39
N GLY A 43 82.98 -9.24 40.19
CA GLY A 43 82.13 -8.08 39.89
C GLY A 43 82.76 -6.71 40.22
N ALA A 44 83.97 -6.65 40.79
CA ALA A 44 84.70 -5.40 40.95
C ALA A 44 85.10 -4.78 39.60
N SER A 45 84.89 -3.47 39.45
CA SER A 45 85.19 -2.67 38.27
C SER A 45 86.71 -2.59 37.95
N ALA A 46 87.05 -1.92 36.84
CA ALA A 46 88.44 -1.54 36.55
C ALA A 46 89.06 -0.53 37.55
N SER A 47 88.23 0.12 38.38
CA SER A 47 88.61 0.97 39.51
C SER A 47 88.55 0.26 40.87
N ASN A 48 88.37 -1.07 40.87
CA ASN A 48 88.15 -1.91 42.05
C ASN A 48 86.96 -1.49 42.94
N GLU A 49 85.84 -1.12 42.30
CA GLU A 49 84.54 -0.81 42.93
C GLU A 49 83.51 -1.91 42.63
N VAL A 50 82.82 -2.40 43.67
CA VAL A 50 81.64 -3.26 43.56
C VAL A 50 80.39 -2.42 43.82
N LYS A 51 79.43 -2.41 42.89
CA LYS A 51 78.20 -1.59 42.98
C LYS A 51 76.95 -2.48 43.05
N LEU A 52 76.24 -2.40 44.17
CA LEU A 52 75.05 -3.20 44.48
C LEU A 52 73.82 -2.30 44.63
N ARG A 53 72.63 -2.86 44.41
CA ARG A 53 71.35 -2.16 44.57
C ARG A 53 70.37 -3.03 45.36
N THR A 54 69.60 -2.40 46.24
CA THR A 54 68.53 -3.04 47.02
C THR A 54 67.35 -2.09 47.20
N ALA A 55 66.16 -2.63 47.48
CA ALA A 55 65.01 -1.88 47.97
C ALA A 55 64.64 -2.23 49.44
N SER A 56 65.30 -3.25 50.00
CA SER A 56 65.10 -3.72 51.38
C SER A 56 65.91 -2.89 52.38
N GLU A 57 65.43 -2.83 53.63
CA GLU A 57 66.22 -2.34 54.78
C GLU A 57 67.23 -3.40 55.23
N ASP A 58 66.77 -4.64 55.46
CA ASP A 58 67.63 -5.81 55.67
C ASP A 58 68.32 -6.15 54.34
N PHE A 59 69.61 -5.83 54.26
CA PHE A 59 70.48 -6.11 53.11
C PHE A 59 71.18 -7.46 53.30
N ARG A 60 71.11 -8.31 52.28
CA ARG A 60 71.79 -9.60 52.19
C ARG A 60 72.34 -9.80 50.78
N HIS A 61 73.64 -10.06 50.63
CA HIS A 61 74.25 -10.33 49.32
C HIS A 61 75.48 -11.23 49.45
N VAL A 62 75.68 -12.16 48.50
CA VAL A 62 76.85 -13.05 48.49
C VAL A 62 77.85 -12.53 47.47
N LEU A 63 79.00 -12.08 47.94
CA LEU A 63 80.17 -11.79 47.11
C LEU A 63 81.01 -13.05 46.94
N ARG A 64 81.70 -13.16 45.81
CA ARG A 64 82.70 -14.20 45.57
C ARG A 64 84.10 -13.57 45.53
N VAL A 65 85.07 -14.25 46.13
CA VAL A 65 86.49 -13.85 46.14
C VAL A 65 87.32 -14.91 45.44
N ASP A 66 88.02 -14.50 44.39
CA ASP A 66 88.90 -15.34 43.56
C ASP A 66 90.37 -15.09 43.90
N LEU A 67 91.22 -16.11 43.81
CA LEU A 67 92.68 -16.01 43.90
C LEU A 67 93.29 -15.93 42.50
N LEU A 68 94.11 -14.91 42.24
CA LEU A 68 94.81 -14.72 40.98
C LEU A 68 96.19 -15.39 41.03
N SER A 69 96.44 -16.31 40.10
CA SER A 69 97.76 -16.94 39.94
C SER A 69 98.83 -15.92 39.54
N ALA A 70 99.98 -15.94 40.21
CA ALA A 70 101.16 -15.19 39.78
C ALA A 70 101.65 -15.68 38.39
N PRO A 71 102.05 -14.79 37.47
CA PRO A 71 102.55 -15.18 36.16
C PRO A 71 103.93 -15.85 36.26
N GLN A 72 104.04 -17.08 35.76
CA GLN A 72 105.32 -17.77 35.68
C GLN A 72 106.20 -17.12 34.58
N ALA A 73 107.31 -16.52 35.00
CA ALA A 73 108.36 -16.08 34.07
C ALA A 73 109.15 -17.29 33.56
N ALA A 74 109.16 -17.52 32.26
CA ALA A 74 109.86 -18.64 31.63
C ALA A 74 111.36 -18.34 31.42
N SER A 75 112.21 -19.33 31.69
CA SER A 75 113.56 -19.43 31.12
C SER A 75 114.13 -20.84 31.34
N ASP A 76 114.60 -21.47 30.26
CA ASP A 76 115.10 -22.84 30.24
C ASP A 76 116.54 -23.00 30.75
N VAL A 77 116.86 -24.16 31.32
CA VAL A 77 118.01 -24.99 30.90
C VAL A 77 117.58 -26.46 31.00
N ALA A 78 117.78 -27.24 29.93
CA ALA A 78 117.41 -28.66 29.89
C ALA A 78 118.62 -29.59 30.16
N VAL A 79 118.36 -30.73 30.80
CA VAL A 79 119.20 -31.95 30.75
C VAL A 79 118.29 -33.14 30.48
N ALA A 80 118.77 -34.11 29.69
CA ALA A 80 117.91 -35.07 29.00
C ALA A 80 117.42 -36.27 29.84
N GLY A 81 116.22 -36.74 29.51
CA GLY A 81 115.88 -38.18 29.55
C GLY A 81 115.20 -38.71 30.81
N GLY A 82 113.87 -38.61 30.88
CA GLY A 82 113.06 -39.36 31.84
C GLY A 82 111.57 -39.03 31.77
N VAL A 83 110.71 -40.05 31.73
CA VAL A 83 109.25 -39.85 31.86
C VAL A 83 108.92 -39.70 33.34
N ALA A 84 108.49 -38.51 33.75
CA ALA A 84 108.05 -38.25 35.12
C ALA A 84 106.71 -37.50 35.10
N ALA A 85 105.67 -38.11 35.66
CA ALA A 85 104.47 -37.39 36.06
C ALA A 85 104.81 -36.57 37.32
N GLY A 86 104.86 -35.25 37.19
CA GLY A 86 105.07 -34.31 38.29
C GLY A 86 103.90 -33.34 38.38
N GLY A 87 103.26 -33.24 39.54
CA GLY A 87 102.10 -32.38 39.72
C GLY A 87 102.47 -30.90 39.62
N ALA A 88 101.71 -30.13 38.84
CA ALA A 88 101.64 -28.69 39.07
C ALA A 88 101.03 -28.49 40.46
N ALA A 89 101.78 -27.88 41.38
CA ALA A 89 101.31 -27.65 42.74
C ALA A 89 100.05 -26.77 42.71
N ASP A 90 98.95 -27.25 43.29
CA ASP A 90 97.77 -26.41 43.47
C ASP A 90 98.12 -25.26 44.42
N GLY A 91 97.98 -24.03 43.93
CA GLY A 91 98.29 -22.80 44.66
C GLY A 91 97.24 -22.53 45.74
N GLU A 92 97.30 -23.27 46.83
CA GLU A 92 96.62 -22.95 48.08
C GLU A 92 97.42 -21.91 48.87
N LEU A 93 96.73 -20.87 49.36
CA LEU A 93 97.39 -19.72 49.99
C LEU A 93 97.64 -20.01 51.48
N PRO A 94 98.90 -20.15 51.93
CA PRO A 94 99.21 -20.61 53.29
C PRO A 94 98.74 -19.59 54.34
N GLY A 95 97.96 -20.07 55.32
CA GLY A 95 97.29 -19.23 56.32
C GLY A 95 95.88 -18.77 55.93
N GLY A 96 95.44 -19.00 54.68
CA GLY A 96 94.13 -18.61 54.19
C GLY A 96 93.95 -17.10 54.01
N VAL A 97 92.69 -16.69 53.79
CA VAL A 97 92.27 -15.29 53.68
C VAL A 97 91.28 -14.98 54.78
N THR A 98 91.54 -13.90 55.52
CA THR A 98 90.60 -13.31 56.47
C THR A 98 89.84 -12.18 55.79
N VAL A 99 88.52 -12.24 55.79
CA VAL A 99 87.67 -11.21 55.17
C VAL A 99 87.13 -10.28 56.25
N LEU A 100 87.56 -9.02 56.17
CA LEU A 100 87.05 -7.91 56.99
C LEU A 100 86.20 -6.99 56.10
N VAL A 101 85.22 -6.31 56.68
CA VAL A 101 84.36 -5.35 55.95
C VAL A 101 84.18 -4.13 56.82
N ASP A 102 84.61 -2.99 56.31
CA ASP A 102 84.50 -1.71 56.99
C ASP A 102 83.03 -1.24 57.02
N PRO A 103 82.58 -0.54 58.08
CA PRO A 103 81.20 -0.08 58.16
C PRO A 103 80.87 0.89 57.01
N LEU A 104 79.72 0.65 56.37
CA LEU A 104 79.18 1.48 55.30
C LEU A 104 78.83 2.87 55.82
N GLN A 105 79.38 3.92 55.21
CA GLN A 105 79.02 5.30 55.46
C GLN A 105 77.85 5.70 54.56
N SER A 106 76.78 6.22 55.15
CA SER A 106 75.68 6.86 54.41
C SER A 106 76.06 8.26 53.95
N GLN A 107 75.28 8.85 53.03
CA GLN A 107 75.45 10.25 52.61
C GLN A 107 75.34 11.23 53.80
N ASP A 108 74.55 10.89 54.82
CA ASP A 108 74.42 11.65 56.07
C ASP A 108 75.59 11.44 57.08
N GLY A 109 76.65 10.73 56.68
CA GLY A 109 77.82 10.41 57.53
C GLY A 109 77.61 9.30 58.56
N ALA A 110 76.38 8.78 58.70
CA ALA A 110 76.07 7.68 59.60
C ALA A 110 76.76 6.37 59.18
N GLN A 111 77.39 5.68 60.13
CA GLN A 111 78.07 4.39 59.90
C GLN A 111 77.13 3.21 60.19
N VAL A 112 77.04 2.28 59.23
CA VAL A 112 76.28 1.03 59.29
C VAL A 112 77.26 -0.14 59.31
N ALA A 113 77.26 -0.91 60.40
CA ALA A 113 78.04 -2.15 60.47
C ALA A 113 77.47 -3.22 59.51
N LEU A 114 78.34 -3.78 58.66
CA LEU A 114 78.08 -5.01 57.93
C LEU A 114 78.65 -6.20 58.71
N ARG A 115 77.91 -7.31 58.74
CA ARG A 115 78.39 -8.61 59.17
C ARG A 115 78.69 -9.47 57.94
N ALA A 116 79.97 -9.75 57.71
CA ALA A 116 80.41 -10.76 56.77
C ALA A 116 80.38 -12.15 57.42
N VAL A 117 79.96 -13.16 56.67
CA VAL A 117 80.08 -14.59 57.02
C VAL A 117 80.63 -15.34 55.82
N VAL A 118 81.74 -16.05 56.01
CA VAL A 118 82.29 -16.92 54.97
C VAL A 118 81.50 -18.23 54.97
N GLN A 119 80.88 -18.58 53.84
CA GLN A 119 79.98 -19.74 53.75
C GLN A 119 80.74 -21.09 53.81
N ASP A 120 82.00 -21.10 53.38
CA ASP A 120 82.86 -22.29 53.30
C ASP A 120 83.76 -22.49 54.55
N ALA A 121 83.51 -21.74 55.64
CA ALA A 121 84.34 -21.76 56.86
C ALA A 121 83.67 -22.50 58.03
N GLU A 122 84.45 -23.20 58.86
CA GLU A 122 83.92 -23.84 60.07
C GLU A 122 83.36 -22.81 61.06
N ALA A 123 82.13 -23.07 61.52
CA ALA A 123 81.48 -22.47 62.68
C ALA A 123 81.61 -20.94 62.86
N GLY A 124 81.64 -20.17 61.77
CA GLY A 124 81.64 -18.71 61.81
C GLY A 124 83.02 -18.04 61.92
N SER A 125 84.10 -18.76 61.60
CA SER A 125 85.41 -18.15 61.34
C SER A 125 85.32 -17.13 60.20
N ALA A 126 86.01 -15.99 60.35
CA ALA A 126 86.19 -15.00 59.28
C ALA A 126 87.37 -15.34 58.34
N THR A 127 88.11 -16.42 58.64
CA THR A 127 89.29 -16.89 57.90
C THR A 127 88.98 -18.26 57.28
N ALA A 128 89.27 -18.41 55.98
CA ALA A 128 89.10 -19.66 55.24
C ALA A 128 90.28 -19.92 54.28
N PRO A 129 90.59 -21.20 53.95
CA PRO A 129 91.55 -21.53 52.91
C PRO A 129 91.01 -21.12 51.53
N ILE A 130 91.87 -20.57 50.68
CA ILE A 130 91.57 -20.26 49.28
C ILE A 130 92.58 -20.94 48.37
N SER A 131 92.12 -21.40 47.21
CA SER A 131 93.01 -21.80 46.11
C SER A 131 92.46 -21.32 44.77
N THR A 132 93.30 -21.34 43.74
CA THR A 132 92.93 -20.91 42.37
C THR A 132 91.80 -21.74 41.75
N ARG A 133 91.41 -22.88 42.36
CA ARG A 133 90.26 -23.71 41.97
C ARG A 133 89.08 -23.66 42.95
N ARG A 134 89.25 -23.05 44.13
CA ARG A 134 88.23 -22.95 45.19
C ARG A 134 88.11 -21.50 45.66
N PRO A 135 87.27 -20.69 44.99
CA PRO A 135 86.98 -19.32 45.41
C PRO A 135 86.07 -19.30 46.63
N ILE A 136 86.21 -18.27 47.46
CA ILE A 136 85.47 -18.12 48.72
C ILE A 136 84.15 -17.38 48.47
N HIS A 137 83.06 -17.83 49.09
CA HIS A 137 81.78 -17.12 49.10
C HIS A 137 81.57 -16.37 50.43
N VAL A 138 81.44 -15.05 50.35
CA VAL A 138 81.29 -14.13 51.48
C VAL A 138 79.89 -13.56 51.48
N GLU A 139 79.07 -13.97 52.44
CA GLU A 139 77.75 -13.41 52.65
C GLU A 139 77.84 -12.13 53.48
N LEU A 140 77.49 -10.99 52.88
CA LEU A 140 77.31 -9.72 53.55
C LEU A 140 75.87 -9.60 54.05
N THR A 141 75.71 -9.24 55.32
CA THR A 141 74.42 -8.93 55.96
C THR A 141 74.48 -7.62 56.73
N GLY A 142 73.39 -6.84 56.76
CA GLY A 142 73.31 -5.61 57.54
C GLY A 142 71.99 -4.85 57.33
N ARG A 143 71.81 -3.72 58.02
CA ARG A 143 70.61 -2.88 57.92
C ARG A 143 70.92 -1.50 57.38
N LEU A 144 70.24 -1.12 56.30
CA LEU A 144 70.37 0.17 55.63
C LEU A 144 69.15 1.05 55.96
N PRO A 145 69.13 1.79 57.08
CA PRO A 145 67.91 2.43 57.60
C PRO A 145 67.37 3.55 56.70
N VAL A 146 68.24 4.28 56.01
CA VAL A 146 67.90 5.40 55.10
C VAL A 146 67.98 4.95 53.63
N THR A 147 67.24 5.60 52.73
CA THR A 147 67.35 5.42 51.26
C THR A 147 68.41 6.36 50.69
N GLY A 148 69.35 5.84 49.90
CA GLY A 148 70.48 6.58 49.36
C GLY A 148 71.67 5.67 49.03
N ASP A 149 72.81 6.25 48.67
CA ASP A 149 74.04 5.51 48.49
C ASP A 149 74.79 5.32 49.82
N TYR A 150 75.34 4.14 50.01
CA TYR A 150 76.22 3.79 51.11
C TYR A 150 77.58 3.36 50.57
N THR A 151 78.68 3.87 51.14
CA THR A 151 80.05 3.60 50.69
C THR A 151 80.91 3.00 51.80
N GLY A 152 81.68 1.96 51.50
CA GLY A 152 82.60 1.31 52.44
C GLY A 152 83.66 0.51 51.70
N GLN A 153 84.35 -0.40 52.40
CA GLN A 153 85.39 -1.24 51.79
C GLN A 153 85.28 -2.70 52.26
N VAL A 154 85.47 -3.63 51.32
CA VAL A 154 85.77 -5.03 51.61
C VAL A 154 87.28 -5.18 51.64
N VAL A 155 87.79 -5.79 52.70
CA VAL A 155 89.20 -5.83 53.07
C VAL A 155 89.63 -7.29 53.17
N LEU A 156 90.58 -7.68 52.31
CA LEU A 156 91.10 -9.04 52.24
C LEU A 156 92.49 -9.06 52.87
N VAL A 157 92.68 -9.83 53.95
CA VAL A 157 93.96 -9.94 54.67
C VAL A 157 94.50 -11.36 54.53
N HIS A 158 95.75 -11.47 54.09
CA HIS A 158 96.45 -12.73 53.86
C HIS A 158 97.91 -12.61 54.31
N ALA A 159 98.64 -13.73 54.35
CA ALA A 159 100.00 -13.77 54.92
C ALA A 159 101.05 -12.88 54.21
N GLY A 160 100.74 -12.32 53.03
CA GLY A 160 101.60 -11.37 52.32
C GLY A 160 101.12 -9.91 52.35
N GLY A 161 99.85 -9.63 52.65
CA GLY A 161 99.31 -8.27 52.45
C GLY A 161 97.87 -8.03 52.88
N ARG A 162 97.41 -6.80 52.60
CA ARG A 162 96.03 -6.33 52.73
C ARG A 162 95.61 -5.71 51.40
N GLU A 163 94.57 -6.25 50.79
CA GLU A 163 93.91 -5.66 49.63
C GLU A 163 92.57 -5.03 50.03
N THR A 164 92.16 -3.98 49.32
CA THR A 164 90.94 -3.21 49.62
C THR A 164 90.13 -2.95 48.35
N THR A 165 88.88 -3.40 48.35
CA THR A 165 87.91 -3.20 47.27
C THR A 165 86.81 -2.26 47.76
N ALA A 166 86.51 -1.20 47.02
CA ALA A 166 85.45 -0.27 47.39
C ALA A 166 84.07 -0.92 47.19
N LEU A 167 83.18 -0.78 48.17
CA LEU A 167 81.83 -1.32 48.14
C LEU A 167 80.83 -0.15 48.16
N ILE A 168 79.94 -0.10 47.17
CA ILE A 168 78.89 0.91 47.06
C ILE A 168 77.54 0.18 47.01
N VAL A 169 76.64 0.50 47.92
CA VAL A 169 75.30 -0.10 48.00
C VAL A 169 74.24 1.00 47.95
N THR A 170 73.48 1.07 46.86
CA THR A 170 72.34 1.99 46.73
C THR A 170 71.08 1.34 47.29
N ARG A 171 70.50 1.91 48.35
CA ARG A 171 69.13 1.57 48.78
C ARG A 171 68.12 2.49 48.10
N LEU A 172 67.40 1.94 47.14
CA LEU A 172 66.28 2.61 46.46
C LEU A 172 65.04 2.62 47.35
N GLN A 173 64.19 3.63 47.18
CA GLN A 173 62.87 3.64 47.82
C GLN A 173 61.97 2.59 47.16
N ALA A 174 61.41 1.67 47.95
CA ALA A 174 60.34 0.78 47.51
C ALA A 174 59.03 1.58 47.37
N VAL A 175 58.34 1.47 46.23
CA VAL A 175 57.15 2.27 45.90
C VAL A 175 56.08 1.35 45.29
N PRO A 176 54.82 1.37 45.77
CA PRO A 176 53.74 0.56 45.20
C PRO A 176 53.49 0.95 43.74
N THR A 177 53.32 -0.05 42.87
CA THR A 177 52.96 0.19 41.46
C THR A 177 51.58 -0.37 41.20
N VAL A 178 50.65 0.50 40.80
CA VAL A 178 49.24 0.12 40.57
C VAL A 178 48.97 0.02 39.07
N GLN A 179 48.57 -1.16 38.61
CA GLN A 179 48.11 -1.38 37.25
C GLN A 179 46.59 -1.58 37.23
N PHE A 180 45.88 -0.76 36.45
CA PHE A 180 44.47 -1.00 36.15
C PHE A 180 44.29 -2.15 35.15
N VAL A 181 43.21 -2.91 35.30
CA VAL A 181 42.82 -3.96 34.36
C VAL A 181 41.79 -3.40 33.37
N ALA A 182 41.90 -3.76 32.10
CA ALA A 182 41.00 -3.26 31.06
C ALA A 182 39.53 -3.64 31.33
N THR A 183 38.65 -2.64 31.30
CA THR A 183 37.22 -2.77 31.59
C THR A 183 36.37 -2.65 30.33
N SER A 184 35.30 -3.45 30.24
CA SER A 184 34.18 -3.15 29.34
C SER A 184 33.57 -1.78 29.64
N PRO A 185 32.93 -1.12 28.66
CA PRO A 185 32.17 0.11 28.91
C PRO A 185 31.13 -0.08 30.01
N ALA A 186 31.03 0.88 30.94
CA ALA A 186 29.92 0.92 31.88
C ALA A 186 28.64 1.29 31.12
N VAL A 187 27.50 0.72 31.51
CA VAL A 187 26.19 1.02 30.89
C VAL A 187 25.23 1.49 31.97
N THR A 188 24.55 2.61 31.71
CA THR A 188 23.47 3.13 32.55
C THR A 188 22.34 3.68 31.68
N SER A 189 21.16 3.89 32.28
CA SER A 189 20.01 4.50 31.62
C SER A 189 19.60 5.79 32.32
N ALA A 190 19.13 6.76 31.52
CA ALA A 190 18.54 7.97 32.05
C ALA A 190 17.25 7.65 32.83
N GLY A 191 17.08 8.29 33.99
CA GLY A 191 15.83 8.27 34.74
C GLY A 191 14.66 8.86 33.95
N TRP A 192 13.43 8.63 34.40
CA TRP A 192 12.23 9.09 33.71
C TRP A 192 11.96 10.58 34.00
N GLY A 193 12.52 11.47 33.18
CA GLY A 193 12.33 12.92 33.26
C GLY A 193 13.53 13.72 32.75
N TRP A 194 13.57 15.02 33.05
CA TRP A 194 14.74 15.89 32.83
C TRP A 194 15.73 15.86 34.01
N SER A 195 15.66 14.81 34.83
CA SER A 195 16.53 14.64 36.00
C SER A 195 17.98 14.38 35.59
N SER A 196 18.90 14.89 36.40
CA SER A 196 20.31 14.47 36.40
C SER A 196 20.46 12.94 36.39
N ILE A 197 21.39 12.45 35.58
CA ILE A 197 21.70 11.02 35.51
C ILE A 197 22.91 10.74 36.41
N ASP A 198 22.76 9.75 37.29
CA ASP A 198 23.84 9.26 38.14
C ASP A 198 24.36 7.92 37.57
N ALA A 199 25.68 7.73 37.59
CA ALA A 199 26.36 6.59 37.00
C ALA A 199 27.51 6.11 37.89
N THR A 200 27.82 4.81 37.85
CA THR A 200 28.97 4.22 38.56
C THR A 200 29.83 3.44 37.57
N VAL A 201 31.13 3.75 37.50
CA VAL A 201 32.11 3.04 36.68
C VAL A 201 33.06 2.29 37.61
N ARG A 202 33.24 0.98 37.38
CA ARG A 202 34.09 0.10 38.21
C ARG A 202 35.46 -0.09 37.55
N LEU A 203 36.52 0.40 38.18
CA LEU A 203 37.90 0.33 37.69
C LEU A 203 38.74 -0.61 38.58
N PRO A 204 38.80 -1.93 38.26
CA PRO A 204 39.64 -2.88 38.98
C PRO A 204 41.13 -2.59 38.76
N PHE A 205 41.91 -2.71 39.83
CA PHE A 205 43.35 -2.48 39.84
C PHE A 205 44.09 -3.55 40.65
N LYS A 206 45.38 -3.71 40.36
CA LYS A 206 46.28 -4.63 41.06
C LYS A 206 47.63 -3.97 41.34
N GLU A 207 48.18 -4.25 42.52
CA GLU A 207 49.55 -3.90 42.91
C GLU A 207 50.55 -4.90 42.30
N THR A 208 51.57 -4.40 41.60
CA THR A 208 52.49 -5.20 40.78
C THR A 208 53.96 -5.14 41.20
N ALA A 209 54.35 -4.24 42.10
CA ALA A 209 55.72 -4.16 42.61
C ALA A 209 55.96 -5.09 43.84
N GLY A 210 54.91 -5.62 44.47
CA GLY A 210 55.01 -6.42 45.69
C GLY A 210 55.21 -5.58 46.95
N VAL A 211 54.81 -4.31 46.91
CA VAL A 211 55.06 -3.32 47.97
C VAL A 211 53.73 -2.72 48.41
N GLY A 212 53.40 -2.85 49.70
CA GLY A 212 52.24 -2.17 50.28
C GLY A 212 52.53 -0.69 50.53
N GLY A 213 51.52 0.17 50.44
CA GLY A 213 51.68 1.60 50.66
C GLY A 213 50.41 2.42 50.47
N TYR A 214 50.56 3.75 50.43
CA TYR A 214 49.47 4.69 50.25
C TYR A 214 49.55 5.41 48.91
N VAL A 215 48.43 5.43 48.19
CA VAL A 215 48.26 6.09 46.89
C VAL A 215 47.42 7.36 47.08
N SER A 216 47.58 8.40 46.25
CA SER A 216 46.83 9.65 46.41
C SER A 216 45.32 9.44 46.21
N VAL A 217 44.53 10.41 46.65
CA VAL A 217 43.13 10.54 46.21
C VAL A 217 43.13 10.63 44.66
N PRO A 218 42.31 9.82 43.97
CA PRO A 218 42.23 9.83 42.51
C PRO A 218 41.56 11.11 41.99
N GLN A 219 41.88 11.48 40.75
CA GLN A 219 41.37 12.69 40.09
C GLN A 219 40.80 12.36 38.72
N LEU A 220 39.63 12.91 38.39
CA LEU A 220 39.10 12.88 37.02
C LEU A 220 39.77 14.02 36.24
N LEU A 221 40.63 13.69 35.27
CA LEU A 221 41.35 14.69 34.49
C LEU A 221 40.45 15.35 33.45
N GLN A 222 39.69 14.52 32.73
CA GLN A 222 38.84 14.95 31.63
C GLN A 222 37.60 14.06 31.58
N LEU A 223 36.48 14.68 31.20
CA LEU A 223 35.26 14.01 30.78
C LEU A 223 34.78 14.70 29.50
N GLN A 224 34.46 13.91 28.49
CA GLN A 224 33.89 14.35 27.21
C GLN A 224 32.62 13.55 26.97
N ARG A 225 31.68 14.12 26.22
CA ARG A 225 30.44 13.48 25.79
C ARG A 225 30.32 13.59 24.28
N LYS A 226 30.18 12.44 23.61
CA LYS A 226 29.67 12.33 22.26
C LYS A 226 28.15 12.19 22.32
N ALA A 227 27.43 13.16 21.76
CA ALA A 227 25.96 13.11 21.68
C ALA A 227 25.51 12.06 20.64
N PRO A 228 24.38 11.36 20.85
CA PRO A 228 23.95 10.28 19.95
C PRO A 228 23.56 10.78 18.54
N ASP A 229 23.14 12.04 18.40
CA ASP A 229 22.84 12.68 17.11
C ASP A 229 24.08 13.35 16.46
N MET A 230 25.32 13.08 16.91
CA MET A 230 26.55 13.72 16.39
C MET A 230 27.70 12.73 16.16
N ASP A 231 28.12 12.59 14.89
CA ASP A 231 29.08 11.54 14.46
C ASP A 231 30.47 11.63 15.07
N SER A 232 30.93 12.82 15.45
CA SER A 232 32.29 13.05 15.97
C SER A 232 32.45 14.24 16.92
N ALA A 233 31.39 15.02 17.19
CA ALA A 233 31.48 16.20 18.04
C ALA A 233 31.58 15.82 19.53
N LEU A 234 32.75 16.10 20.13
CA LEU A 234 33.02 15.91 21.55
C LEU A 234 32.71 17.20 22.31
N ILE A 235 31.69 17.15 23.15
CA ILE A 235 31.23 18.27 24.00
C ILE A 235 31.77 18.03 25.42
N GLN A 236 32.16 19.07 26.14
CA GLN A 236 32.43 18.96 27.58
C GLN A 236 31.09 18.94 28.33
N PRO A 237 30.67 17.80 28.93
CA PRO A 237 29.39 17.72 29.63
C PRO A 237 29.48 18.42 30.98
N ARG A 238 28.37 19.00 31.44
CA ARG A 238 28.27 19.37 32.86
C ARG A 238 27.93 18.13 33.70
N PHE A 239 28.39 18.16 34.94
CA PHE A 239 28.07 17.20 35.99
C PHE A 239 28.05 17.95 37.33
N GLN A 240 27.35 17.42 38.32
CA GLN A 240 27.19 18.06 39.63
C GLN A 240 28.30 17.69 40.60
N ARG A 241 28.74 16.42 40.59
CA ARG A 241 29.77 15.91 41.50
C ARG A 241 30.43 14.65 40.95
N VAL A 242 31.71 14.47 41.24
CA VAL A 242 32.39 13.17 41.17
C VAL A 242 32.65 12.70 42.61
N ARG A 243 32.42 11.42 42.87
CA ARG A 243 32.89 10.73 44.09
C ARG A 243 33.66 9.49 43.70
N PHE A 244 34.63 9.12 44.53
CA PHE A 244 35.47 7.96 44.38
C PHE A 244 35.34 7.09 45.62
N SER A 245 34.94 5.83 45.47
CA SER A 245 34.95 4.86 46.58
C SER A 245 35.77 3.63 46.24
N LEU A 246 36.35 3.00 47.25
CA LEU A 246 37.05 1.72 47.14
C LEU A 246 36.09 0.59 47.52
N GLU A 247 35.81 -0.28 46.56
CA GLU A 247 34.94 -1.45 46.75
C GLU A 247 35.48 -2.35 47.87
N GLY A 248 34.64 -2.62 48.87
CA GLY A 248 35.03 -3.42 50.05
C GLY A 248 36.10 -2.80 50.95
N GLY A 249 36.38 -1.49 50.85
CA GLY A 249 37.45 -0.81 51.59
C GLY A 249 37.23 -0.61 53.10
N LYS A 250 36.04 -0.92 53.64
CA LYS A 250 35.74 -0.86 55.10
C LYS A 250 35.98 -2.22 55.77
N PRO A 251 36.27 -2.25 57.09
CA PRO A 251 36.40 -3.51 57.84
C PRO A 251 35.15 -4.40 57.78
N ASP A 252 33.96 -3.80 57.60
CA ASP A 252 32.68 -4.51 57.46
C ASP A 252 32.41 -5.01 56.01
N GLY A 253 33.38 -4.89 55.10
CA GLY A 253 33.25 -5.28 53.69
C GLY A 253 32.45 -4.32 52.81
N GLY A 254 32.04 -3.15 53.32
CA GLY A 254 31.36 -2.10 52.56
C GLY A 254 32.31 -1.10 51.88
N ASP A 255 31.79 -0.29 50.97
CA ASP A 255 32.60 0.65 50.18
C ASP A 255 33.12 1.83 51.02
N LEU A 256 34.38 2.19 50.84
CA LEU A 256 35.05 3.30 51.52
C LEU A 256 35.09 4.53 50.60
N ASP A 257 34.40 5.62 50.93
CA ASP A 257 34.54 6.89 50.19
C ASP A 257 35.94 7.48 50.42
N VAL A 258 36.70 7.64 49.33
CA VAL A 258 38.08 8.14 49.30
C VAL A 258 38.12 9.65 48.99
N THR A 259 37.02 10.22 48.50
CA THR A 259 36.95 11.61 48.00
C THR A 259 37.31 12.66 49.06
N ALA A 260 37.26 12.29 50.34
CA ALA A 260 37.55 13.13 51.50
C ALA A 260 38.64 12.57 52.43
N THR A 261 39.50 11.66 51.94
CA THR A 261 40.49 10.94 52.79
C THR A 261 41.92 11.46 52.60
N ASP A 262 42.33 12.42 53.44
CA ASP A 262 43.67 13.06 53.41
C ASP A 262 44.85 12.06 53.49
N GLY A 263 44.63 10.88 54.08
CA GLY A 263 45.62 9.81 54.17
C GLY A 263 45.97 9.14 52.82
N GLY A 264 45.07 9.18 51.84
CA GLY A 264 45.18 8.39 50.60
C GLY A 264 44.66 6.95 50.71
N ILE A 265 44.64 6.23 49.58
CA ILE A 265 44.17 4.84 49.48
C ILE A 265 45.24 3.89 50.04
N PRO A 266 44.93 3.05 51.05
CA PRO A 266 45.80 1.94 51.43
C PRO A 266 45.74 0.82 50.39
N VAL A 267 46.89 0.37 49.92
CA VAL A 267 47.04 -0.78 49.01
C VAL A 267 48.01 -1.78 49.63
N SER A 268 47.60 -3.05 49.72
CA SER A 268 48.46 -4.14 50.21
C SER A 268 49.43 -4.63 49.13
N ALA A 269 50.57 -5.19 49.56
CA ALA A 269 51.52 -5.83 48.66
C ALA A 269 50.84 -6.95 47.84
N HIS A 270 51.00 -6.95 46.52
CA HIS A 270 50.27 -7.82 45.57
C HIS A 270 48.73 -7.74 45.63
N GLY A 271 48.17 -6.76 46.35
CA GLY A 271 46.75 -6.59 46.54
C GLY A 271 46.00 -6.23 45.26
N SER A 272 44.70 -6.53 45.24
CA SER A 272 43.77 -6.12 44.19
C SER A 272 42.55 -5.48 44.81
N GLY A 273 42.06 -4.39 44.21
CA GLY A 273 40.82 -3.72 44.60
C GLY A 273 40.09 -3.18 43.37
N ALA A 274 38.96 -2.52 43.59
CA ALA A 274 38.25 -1.81 42.53
C ALA A 274 37.86 -0.41 42.97
N LEU A 275 38.22 0.58 42.14
CA LEU A 275 37.86 1.97 42.33
C LEU A 275 36.51 2.22 41.64
N LEU A 276 35.48 2.55 42.42
CA LEU A 276 34.17 2.95 41.92
C LEU A 276 34.16 4.47 41.72
N VAL A 277 33.93 4.90 40.47
CA VAL A 277 33.78 6.29 40.09
C VAL A 277 32.30 6.60 39.98
N HIS A 278 31.74 7.28 40.98
CA HIS A 278 30.36 7.74 40.96
C HIS A 278 30.28 9.14 40.32
N LEU A 279 29.73 9.22 39.12
CA LEU A 279 29.44 10.47 38.43
C LEU A 279 27.99 10.85 38.73
N GLN A 280 27.78 12.00 39.39
CA GLN A 280 26.45 12.53 39.67
C GLN A 280 26.16 13.74 38.79
N GLY A 281 24.94 13.86 38.27
CA GLY A 281 24.52 15.06 37.56
C GLY A 281 24.72 15.08 36.04
N LEU A 282 24.91 13.95 35.37
CA LEU A 282 25.24 13.90 33.93
C LEU A 282 24.07 14.40 33.05
N GLU A 283 24.40 15.24 32.06
CA GLU A 283 23.46 15.88 31.12
C GLU A 283 23.03 14.97 29.94
N GLY A 284 22.17 13.99 30.20
CA GLY A 284 21.44 13.26 29.14
C GLY A 284 22.21 12.13 28.43
N PRO A 285 21.60 11.48 27.41
CA PRO A 285 22.14 10.29 26.76
C PRO A 285 23.35 10.58 25.86
N GLY A 286 24.15 9.56 25.60
CA GLY A 286 25.37 9.62 24.78
C GLY A 286 26.49 8.71 25.27
N GLU A 287 27.61 8.74 24.57
CA GLU A 287 28.86 8.10 25.00
C GLU A 287 29.70 9.12 25.77
N TYR A 288 30.06 8.78 27.00
CA TYR A 288 30.92 9.57 27.87
C TYR A 288 32.29 8.91 27.96
N THR A 289 33.34 9.64 27.59
CA THR A 289 34.72 9.18 27.67
C THR A 289 35.47 10.03 28.68
N GLY A 290 36.28 9.40 29.53
CA GLY A 290 37.03 10.12 30.56
C GLY A 290 38.28 9.39 31.01
N SER A 291 39.14 10.08 31.76
CA SER A 291 40.38 9.51 32.30
C SER A 291 40.52 9.78 33.80
N VAL A 292 40.70 8.71 34.57
CA VAL A 292 41.04 8.80 36.00
C VAL A 292 42.55 8.71 36.14
N ARG A 293 43.14 9.69 36.82
CA ARG A 293 44.54 9.69 37.24
C ARG A 293 44.63 9.26 38.70
N LEU A 294 45.49 8.28 38.95
CA LEU A 294 45.85 7.80 40.28
C LEU A 294 47.34 8.04 40.47
N ALA A 295 47.74 8.96 41.36
CA ALA A 295 49.14 9.32 41.58
C ALA A 295 49.70 8.60 42.81
N VAL A 296 50.88 8.00 42.68
CA VAL A 296 51.59 7.41 43.83
C VAL A 296 52.49 8.49 44.46
N ARG A 297 52.50 8.61 45.79
CA ARG A 297 53.19 9.72 46.50
C ARG A 297 54.69 9.87 46.18
N SER A 298 55.35 8.81 45.72
CA SER A 298 56.76 8.78 45.32
C SER A 298 56.99 7.99 44.01
N GLY A 299 55.95 7.81 43.19
CA GLY A 299 56.00 7.00 41.96
C GLY A 299 55.40 7.70 40.75
N LEU A 300 55.45 7.03 39.59
CA LEU A 300 54.81 7.54 38.38
C LEU A 300 53.28 7.52 38.55
N PRO A 301 52.57 8.58 38.10
CA PRO A 301 51.11 8.57 38.07
C PRO A 301 50.61 7.62 36.96
N VAL A 302 49.50 6.95 37.23
CA VAL A 302 48.86 6.03 36.28
C VAL A 302 47.51 6.60 35.86
N GLU A 303 47.28 6.67 34.56
CA GLU A 303 46.08 7.24 33.96
C GLU A 303 45.30 6.13 33.23
N GLN A 304 44.07 5.89 33.66
CA GLN A 304 43.19 4.88 33.07
C GLN A 304 42.03 5.56 32.34
N PRO A 305 41.91 5.39 31.01
CA PRO A 305 40.72 5.80 30.28
C PRO A 305 39.54 4.86 30.61
N PHE A 306 38.34 5.41 30.64
CA PHE A 306 37.10 4.66 30.79
C PHE A 306 36.02 5.21 29.85
N THR A 307 35.06 4.36 29.52
CA THR A 307 33.88 4.73 28.74
C THR A 307 32.60 4.35 29.48
N LEU A 308 31.60 5.21 29.35
CA LEU A 308 30.28 5.08 29.95
C LEU A 308 29.23 5.35 28.87
N TRP A 309 28.38 4.37 28.61
CA TRP A 309 27.26 4.49 27.69
C TRP A 309 25.99 4.82 28.47
N VAL A 310 25.40 5.97 28.16
CA VAL A 310 24.16 6.47 28.77
C VAL A 310 23.04 6.37 27.74
N GLY A 311 22.16 5.38 27.89
CA GLY A 311 20.99 5.21 27.04
C GLY A 311 19.75 5.92 27.60
N SER A 312 18.76 6.14 26.75
CA SER A 312 17.41 6.59 27.15
C SER A 312 16.62 5.43 27.77
N PRO A 313 15.60 5.67 28.62
CA PRO A 313 14.82 4.59 29.22
C PRO A 313 13.98 3.88 28.14
N TRP A 314 14.11 2.55 28.06
CA TRP A 314 13.52 1.70 27.00
C TRP A 314 12.01 1.93 26.78
N LEU A 315 11.26 2.24 27.84
CA LEU A 315 9.83 2.53 27.77
C LEU A 315 9.49 3.72 26.84
N TRP A 316 10.40 4.69 26.70
CA TRP A 316 10.22 5.81 25.78
C TRP A 316 10.30 5.36 24.30
N GLY A 317 11.22 4.45 23.98
CA GLY A 317 11.30 3.83 22.65
C GLY A 317 10.07 2.97 22.37
N ALA A 318 9.59 2.22 23.37
CA ALA A 318 8.36 1.44 23.28
C ALA A 318 7.14 2.30 22.95
N LEU A 319 6.99 3.45 23.63
CA LEU A 319 5.90 4.41 23.40
C LEU A 319 5.98 5.04 21.99
N LEU A 320 7.17 5.39 21.49
CA LEU A 320 7.33 5.94 20.14
C LEU A 320 7.01 4.90 19.05
N ILE A 321 7.45 3.65 19.22
CA ILE A 321 7.10 2.54 18.31
C ILE A 321 5.58 2.29 18.35
N ALA A 322 4.96 2.25 19.53
CA ALA A 322 3.52 2.07 19.66
C ALA A 322 2.71 3.23 19.03
N ALA A 323 3.16 4.47 19.20
CA ALA A 323 2.56 5.63 18.54
C ALA A 323 2.64 5.53 17.01
N GLY A 324 3.80 5.12 16.47
CA GLY A 324 3.96 4.84 15.04
C GLY A 324 2.98 3.79 14.52
N ALA A 325 2.85 2.66 15.22
CA ALA A 325 1.94 1.58 14.85
C ALA A 325 0.46 2.02 14.86
N VAL A 326 0.05 2.79 15.88
CA VAL A 326 -1.31 3.36 15.97
C VAL A 326 -1.56 4.39 14.86
N SER A 327 -0.59 5.25 14.54
CA SER A 327 -0.69 6.18 13.41
C SER A 327 -0.81 5.45 12.06
N SER A 328 -0.02 4.39 11.84
CA SER A 328 -0.08 3.56 10.63
C SER A 328 -1.43 2.85 10.47
N PHE A 329 -1.97 2.31 11.58
CA PHE A 329 -3.33 1.78 11.63
C PHE A 329 -4.39 2.86 11.32
N GLY A 330 -4.23 4.08 11.84
CA GLY A 330 -5.09 5.22 11.53
C GLY A 330 -5.12 5.56 10.04
N VAL A 331 -3.96 5.59 9.38
CA VAL A 331 -3.83 5.80 7.92
C VAL A 331 -4.47 4.66 7.14
N ARG A 332 -4.28 3.40 7.56
CA ARG A 332 -4.95 2.22 6.96
C ARG A 332 -6.46 2.28 7.13
N LEU A 333 -6.97 2.65 8.30
CA LEU A 333 -8.39 2.80 8.59
C LEU A 333 -9.02 3.91 7.72
N TYR A 334 -8.31 5.04 7.56
CA TYR A 334 -8.73 6.12 6.68
C TYR A 334 -8.79 5.68 5.21
N SER A 335 -7.73 5.04 4.69
CA SER A 335 -7.66 4.65 3.28
C SER A 335 -8.61 3.51 2.91
N GLN A 336 -8.85 2.55 3.81
CA GLN A 336 -9.71 1.39 3.56
C GLN A 336 -11.19 1.62 3.89
N ARG A 337 -11.54 2.48 4.86
CA ARG A 337 -12.95 2.68 5.29
C ARG A 337 -13.51 4.07 5.06
N ILE A 338 -12.71 5.13 5.24
CA ILE A 338 -13.23 6.51 5.19
C ILE A 338 -13.21 7.04 3.76
N ARG A 339 -12.04 6.98 3.08
CA ARG A 339 -11.85 7.48 1.71
C ARG A 339 -12.80 6.87 0.65
N PRO A 340 -12.99 5.54 0.54
CA PRO A 340 -13.91 4.98 -0.45
C PRO A 340 -15.37 5.38 -0.15
N ARG A 341 -15.73 5.51 1.13
CA ARG A 341 -17.08 5.91 1.55
C ARG A 341 -17.39 7.37 1.20
N THR A 342 -16.45 8.30 1.37
CA THR A 342 -16.65 9.70 0.95
C THR A 342 -16.73 9.83 -0.56
N LEU A 343 -15.92 9.09 -1.32
CA LEU A 343 -15.99 9.06 -2.79
C LEU A 343 -17.32 8.48 -3.30
N ARG A 344 -17.83 7.37 -2.72
CA ARG A 344 -19.16 6.82 -3.05
C ARG A 344 -20.28 7.81 -2.72
N LEU A 345 -20.19 8.50 -1.58
CA LEU A 345 -21.18 9.52 -1.20
C LEU A 345 -21.17 10.73 -2.15
N GLN A 346 -19.99 11.18 -2.59
CA GLN A 346 -19.85 12.24 -3.59
C GLN A 346 -20.46 11.83 -4.94
N ARG A 347 -20.17 10.61 -5.41
CA ARG A 347 -20.79 10.03 -6.64
C ARG A 347 -22.31 10.00 -6.54
N ALA A 348 -22.87 9.54 -5.41
CA ALA A 348 -24.31 9.49 -5.21
C ALA A 348 -24.97 10.88 -5.21
N MET A 349 -24.33 11.90 -4.61
CA MET A 349 -24.84 13.28 -4.66
C MET A 349 -24.76 13.91 -6.05
N GLU A 350 -23.67 13.67 -6.79
CA GLU A 350 -23.53 14.14 -8.18
C GLU A 350 -24.54 13.47 -9.12
N LEU A 351 -24.77 12.16 -8.98
CA LEU A 351 -25.76 11.43 -9.78
C LEU A 351 -27.20 11.88 -9.43
N HIS A 352 -27.50 12.10 -8.15
CA HIS A 352 -28.77 12.71 -7.72
C HIS A 352 -28.97 14.10 -8.36
N ARG A 353 -27.93 14.96 -8.38
CA ARG A 353 -27.98 16.29 -9.01
C ARG A 353 -28.23 16.21 -10.51
N ARG A 354 -27.62 15.25 -11.22
CA ARG A 354 -27.83 15.05 -12.67
C ARG A 354 -29.25 14.62 -12.99
N ILE A 355 -29.78 13.64 -12.25
CA ILE A 355 -31.19 13.24 -12.40
C ILE A 355 -32.11 14.42 -12.05
N GLN A 356 -31.83 15.16 -10.97
CA GLN A 356 -32.66 16.32 -10.58
C GLN A 356 -32.71 17.39 -11.69
N ALA A 357 -31.60 17.63 -12.40
CA ALA A 357 -31.58 18.52 -13.56
C ALA A 357 -32.43 17.97 -14.72
N LEU A 358 -32.34 16.68 -15.03
CA LEU A 358 -33.17 16.03 -16.08
C LEU A 358 -34.66 16.00 -15.73
N VAL A 359 -35.01 15.95 -14.45
CA VAL A 359 -36.40 15.97 -13.93
C VAL A 359 -36.97 17.38 -13.90
N SER A 360 -36.13 18.40 -13.69
CA SER A 360 -36.55 19.80 -13.71
C SER A 360 -37.01 20.21 -15.11
N GLY A 361 -38.20 20.82 -15.21
CA GLY A 361 -38.81 21.23 -16.48
C GLY A 361 -39.65 20.16 -17.20
N GLN A 362 -39.63 18.89 -16.80
CA GLN A 362 -40.45 17.84 -17.44
C GLN A 362 -41.94 17.93 -17.05
N ALA A 363 -42.80 17.34 -17.88
CA ALA A 363 -44.24 17.16 -17.63
C ALA A 363 -44.51 16.27 -16.40
N ALA A 364 -45.75 16.31 -15.86
CA ALA A 364 -46.10 15.67 -14.58
C ALA A 364 -45.75 14.16 -14.52
N ARG A 365 -46.22 13.36 -15.48
CA ARG A 365 -45.94 11.92 -15.59
C ARG A 365 -44.44 11.61 -15.61
N ALA A 366 -43.68 12.33 -16.45
CA ALA A 366 -42.23 12.16 -16.52
C ALA A 366 -41.51 12.58 -15.22
N ARG A 367 -42.05 13.59 -14.53
CA ARG A 367 -41.53 14.05 -13.23
C ARG A 367 -41.76 13.02 -12.12
N GLU A 368 -42.87 12.30 -12.12
CA GLU A 368 -43.14 11.21 -11.17
C GLU A 368 -42.18 10.03 -11.36
N VAL A 369 -41.95 9.59 -12.61
CA VAL A 369 -40.94 8.55 -12.91
C VAL A 369 -39.54 9.00 -12.48
N GLY A 370 -39.22 10.27 -12.74
CA GLY A 370 -37.98 10.90 -12.29
C GLY A 370 -37.83 10.98 -10.77
N GLN A 371 -38.93 11.20 -10.04
CA GLN A 371 -38.95 11.19 -8.57
C GLN A 371 -38.71 9.80 -7.99
N ALA A 372 -39.19 8.73 -8.64
CA ALA A 372 -38.87 7.35 -8.24
C ALA A 372 -37.35 7.08 -8.34
N LEU A 373 -36.71 7.48 -9.46
CA LEU A 373 -35.26 7.37 -9.64
C LEU A 373 -34.47 8.22 -8.61
N LEU A 374 -34.91 9.44 -8.32
CA LEU A 374 -34.33 10.26 -7.24
C LEU A 374 -34.50 9.60 -5.86
N GLY A 375 -35.61 8.89 -5.64
CA GLY A 375 -35.89 8.08 -4.45
C GLY A 375 -34.92 6.92 -4.29
N GLN A 376 -34.72 6.11 -5.34
CA GLN A 376 -33.73 5.00 -5.36
C GLN A 376 -32.33 5.52 -4.98
N VAL A 377 -31.88 6.60 -5.62
CA VAL A 377 -30.55 7.19 -5.37
C VAL A 377 -30.44 7.83 -3.97
N ALA A 378 -31.52 8.43 -3.45
CA ALA A 378 -31.58 8.91 -2.07
C ALA A 378 -31.56 7.75 -1.06
N GLY A 379 -32.19 6.62 -1.38
CA GLY A 379 -32.12 5.36 -0.63
C GLY A 379 -30.69 4.86 -0.51
N LEU A 380 -30.01 4.64 -1.64
CA LEU A 380 -28.58 4.26 -1.70
C LEU A 380 -27.69 5.25 -0.93
N ALA A 381 -27.90 6.56 -1.11
CA ALA A 381 -27.16 7.58 -0.37
C ALA A 381 -27.43 7.53 1.15
N SER A 382 -28.65 7.18 1.57
CA SER A 382 -29.00 6.98 2.99
C SER A 382 -28.32 5.74 3.59
N GLU A 383 -28.22 4.65 2.82
CA GLU A 383 -27.49 3.44 3.22
C GLU A 383 -25.99 3.71 3.36
N ILE A 384 -25.40 4.42 2.39
CA ILE A 384 -24.00 4.88 2.46
C ILE A 384 -23.77 5.81 3.68
N ARG A 385 -24.79 6.55 4.14
CA ARG A 385 -24.74 7.37 5.37
C ARG A 385 -24.95 6.58 6.67
N ARG A 386 -25.68 5.46 6.67
CA ARG A 386 -25.92 4.65 7.90
C ARG A 386 -24.59 4.14 8.49
N PRO A 387 -24.34 4.22 9.81
CA PRO A 387 -23.05 3.86 10.42
C PRO A 387 -22.89 2.35 10.68
N VAL A 388 -23.67 1.49 10.01
CA VAL A 388 -23.63 0.03 10.23
C VAL A 388 -22.35 -0.55 9.61
N ARG A 389 -21.68 -1.45 10.34
CA ARG A 389 -20.39 -2.02 9.95
C ARG A 389 -20.54 -2.96 8.75
N GLY A 390 -19.91 -2.60 7.64
CA GLY A 390 -19.98 -3.30 6.35
C GLY A 390 -20.79 -2.48 5.34
N ILE A 391 -20.14 -1.96 4.30
CA ILE A 391 -20.82 -1.21 3.23
C ILE A 391 -21.47 -2.24 2.30
N ARG A 392 -22.80 -2.42 2.42
CA ARG A 392 -23.57 -3.31 1.53
C ARG A 392 -23.65 -2.78 0.10
N VAL A 393 -23.66 -1.46 -0.07
CA VAL A 393 -23.69 -0.79 -1.38
C VAL A 393 -22.30 -0.87 -2.03
N GLY A 394 -22.15 -1.81 -2.97
CA GLY A 394 -21.02 -1.88 -3.91
C GLY A 394 -20.95 -0.64 -4.82
N ASP A 395 -19.82 -0.42 -5.50
CA ASP A 395 -19.74 0.63 -6.52
C ASP A 395 -20.66 0.29 -7.73
N ASP A 396 -20.91 -1.00 -7.94
CA ASP A 396 -21.74 -1.57 -9.03
C ASP A 396 -23.20 -1.14 -8.92
N ALA A 397 -23.74 -1.04 -7.69
CA ALA A 397 -25.09 -0.55 -7.44
C ALA A 397 -25.25 0.95 -7.76
N LEU A 398 -24.17 1.75 -7.66
CA LEU A 398 -24.16 3.13 -8.14
C LEU A 398 -23.95 3.20 -9.66
N ALA A 399 -23.17 2.27 -10.23
CA ALA A 399 -22.95 2.18 -11.68
C ALA A 399 -24.24 1.80 -12.43
N ALA A 400 -25.07 0.92 -11.88
CA ALA A 400 -26.37 0.52 -12.45
C ALA A 400 -27.38 1.69 -12.60
N MET A 401 -27.20 2.80 -11.86
CA MET A 401 -28.03 3.99 -11.99
C MET A 401 -27.72 4.83 -13.25
N GLU A 402 -26.53 4.68 -13.84
CA GLU A 402 -26.10 5.46 -15.01
C GLU A 402 -26.84 5.02 -16.30
N PRO A 403 -27.00 3.72 -16.62
CA PRO A 403 -27.93 3.26 -17.66
C PRO A 403 -29.38 3.68 -17.42
N ARG A 404 -29.87 3.62 -16.17
CA ARG A 404 -31.23 4.09 -15.81
C ARG A 404 -31.44 5.57 -16.14
N MET A 405 -30.47 6.42 -15.83
CA MET A 405 -30.50 7.86 -16.18
C MET A 405 -30.54 8.08 -17.70
N ARG A 406 -29.80 7.29 -18.49
CA ARG A 406 -29.80 7.38 -19.97
C ARG A 406 -31.13 6.92 -20.58
N LEU A 407 -31.68 5.81 -20.06
CA LEU A 407 -32.99 5.28 -20.46
C LEU A 407 -34.11 6.27 -20.12
N TYR A 408 -34.09 6.87 -18.92
CA TYR A 408 -35.03 7.92 -18.53
C TYR A 408 -34.97 9.14 -19.46
N GLY A 409 -33.78 9.60 -19.85
CA GLY A 409 -33.62 10.71 -20.80
C GLY A 409 -34.24 10.40 -22.17
N ALA A 410 -33.87 9.27 -22.77
CA ALA A 410 -34.42 8.84 -24.06
C ALA A 410 -35.94 8.62 -24.01
N TRP A 411 -36.44 8.02 -22.92
CA TRP A 411 -37.88 7.84 -22.69
C TRP A 411 -38.62 9.16 -22.52
N CYS A 412 -38.04 10.18 -21.86
CA CYS A 412 -38.65 11.50 -21.76
C CYS A 412 -38.81 12.17 -23.13
N ASP A 413 -37.80 12.12 -23.99
CA ASP A 413 -37.85 12.75 -25.30
C ASP A 413 -38.80 12.01 -26.26
N ALA A 414 -38.79 10.67 -26.25
CA ALA A 414 -39.75 9.86 -27.00
C ALA A 414 -41.20 10.04 -26.51
N SER A 415 -41.41 10.15 -25.19
CA SER A 415 -42.72 10.44 -24.61
C SER A 415 -43.19 11.85 -24.96
N ARG A 416 -42.30 12.85 -24.98
CA ARG A 416 -42.63 14.22 -25.41
C ARG A 416 -43.08 14.27 -26.88
N LYS A 417 -42.45 13.48 -27.77
CA LYS A 417 -42.93 13.30 -29.15
C LYS A 417 -44.34 12.68 -29.19
N LEU A 418 -44.54 11.57 -28.47
CA LEU A 418 -45.84 10.87 -28.46
C LEU A 418 -46.97 11.74 -27.86
N GLU A 419 -46.69 12.50 -26.80
CA GLU A 419 -47.65 13.42 -26.17
C GLU A 419 -47.96 14.63 -27.05
N ALA A 420 -47.03 15.08 -27.91
CA ALA A 420 -47.26 16.14 -28.88
C ALA A 420 -48.21 15.73 -30.03
N LEU A 421 -48.33 14.42 -30.32
CA LEU A 421 -49.31 13.91 -31.30
C LEU A 421 -50.74 13.88 -30.70
N PRO A 422 -51.78 14.19 -31.50
CA PRO A 422 -53.18 13.92 -31.17
C PRO A 422 -53.43 12.45 -30.81
N GLN A 423 -54.45 12.21 -29.97
CA GLN A 423 -54.69 10.90 -29.37
C GLN A 423 -55.01 9.81 -30.42
N GLU A 424 -55.60 10.17 -31.56
CA GLU A 424 -55.97 9.27 -32.66
C GLU A 424 -54.79 8.91 -33.58
N LEU A 425 -53.66 9.63 -33.47
CA LEU A 425 -52.42 9.40 -34.23
C LEU A 425 -51.35 8.63 -33.45
N ARG A 426 -51.49 8.48 -32.12
CA ARG A 426 -50.48 7.86 -31.26
C ARG A 426 -50.29 6.37 -31.64
N PRO A 427 -49.11 5.94 -32.11
CA PRO A 427 -48.91 4.55 -32.51
C PRO A 427 -49.04 3.63 -31.30
N GLN A 428 -49.84 2.57 -31.41
CA GLN A 428 -50.03 1.60 -30.33
C GLN A 428 -48.71 0.93 -29.92
N GLN A 429 -47.85 0.61 -30.89
CA GLN A 429 -46.52 0.04 -30.66
C GLN A 429 -45.62 0.96 -29.81
N ALA A 430 -45.53 2.24 -30.18
CA ALA A 430 -44.79 3.24 -29.42
C ALA A 430 -45.37 3.44 -28.00
N SER A 431 -46.70 3.46 -27.90
CA SER A 431 -47.41 3.63 -26.63
C SER A 431 -47.18 2.46 -25.67
N ALA A 432 -47.20 1.22 -26.18
CA ALA A 432 -46.93 0.02 -25.40
C ALA A 432 -45.46 -0.05 -24.94
N LEU A 433 -44.51 0.25 -25.83
CA LEU A 433 -43.09 0.19 -25.51
C LEU A 433 -42.67 1.26 -24.49
N LEU A 434 -43.21 2.47 -24.59
CA LEU A 434 -42.96 3.50 -23.57
C LEU A 434 -43.63 3.19 -22.22
N ALA A 435 -44.72 2.40 -22.20
CA ALA A 435 -45.31 1.89 -20.96
C ALA A 435 -44.49 0.74 -20.32
N GLU A 436 -43.94 -0.17 -21.14
CA GLU A 436 -42.98 -1.21 -20.70
C GLU A 436 -41.76 -0.56 -20.02
N VAL A 437 -41.17 0.44 -20.68
CA VAL A 437 -40.00 1.17 -20.19
C VAL A 437 -40.33 2.02 -18.96
N GLU A 438 -41.52 2.62 -18.87
CA GLU A 438 -41.98 3.31 -17.66
C GLU A 438 -42.08 2.36 -16.45
N GLY A 439 -42.53 1.11 -16.67
CA GLY A 439 -42.52 0.06 -15.64
C GLY A 439 -41.09 -0.30 -15.20
N ALA A 440 -40.20 -0.56 -16.17
CA ALA A 440 -38.80 -0.88 -15.91
C ALA A 440 -38.03 0.24 -15.19
N LEU A 441 -38.33 1.51 -15.48
CA LEU A 441 -37.73 2.67 -14.81
C LEU A 441 -38.22 2.89 -13.36
N ARG A 442 -39.38 2.35 -12.98
CA ARG A 442 -39.88 2.39 -11.60
C ARG A 442 -39.39 1.21 -10.74
N ALA A 443 -39.10 0.07 -11.34
CA ALA A 443 -38.61 -1.12 -10.64
C ALA A 443 -37.18 -0.92 -10.07
N GLU A 444 -36.88 -1.54 -8.93
CA GLU A 444 -35.54 -1.48 -8.33
C GLU A 444 -34.59 -2.56 -8.89
N ASP A 445 -35.10 -3.74 -9.26
CA ASP A 445 -34.30 -4.93 -9.58
C ASP A 445 -34.07 -5.21 -11.09
N THR A 446 -34.48 -4.31 -12.01
CA THR A 446 -34.28 -4.55 -13.46
C THR A 446 -32.80 -4.62 -13.83
N ALA A 447 -32.40 -5.70 -14.49
CA ALA A 447 -31.02 -6.00 -14.84
C ALA A 447 -30.47 -5.05 -15.92
N THR A 448 -29.18 -4.69 -15.83
CA THR A 448 -28.53 -3.68 -16.69
C THR A 448 -28.69 -3.98 -18.18
N GLU A 449 -28.49 -5.24 -18.59
CA GLU A 449 -28.62 -5.69 -19.98
C GLU A 449 -30.03 -5.47 -20.55
N GLN A 450 -31.07 -5.68 -19.75
CA GLN A 450 -32.45 -5.41 -20.13
C GLN A 450 -32.70 -3.91 -20.31
N MET A 451 -32.00 -3.06 -19.56
CA MET A 451 -32.13 -1.60 -19.65
C MET A 451 -31.36 -1.02 -20.83
N ASP A 452 -30.17 -1.54 -21.16
CA ASP A 452 -29.44 -1.15 -22.37
C ASP A 452 -30.14 -1.67 -23.64
N GLY A 453 -30.68 -2.90 -23.62
CA GLY A 453 -31.54 -3.41 -24.71
C GLY A 453 -32.85 -2.61 -24.86
N SER A 454 -33.39 -2.05 -23.77
CA SER A 454 -34.51 -1.12 -23.82
C SER A 454 -34.11 0.27 -24.34
N LEU A 455 -32.91 0.75 -24.00
CA LEU A 455 -32.37 2.01 -24.49
C LEU A 455 -32.15 1.99 -26.02
N ALA A 456 -31.72 0.86 -26.58
CA ALA A 456 -31.66 0.66 -28.02
C ALA A 456 -33.06 0.78 -28.65
N ARG A 457 -34.03 -0.02 -28.17
CA ARG A 457 -35.42 0.00 -28.65
C ARG A 457 -36.08 1.39 -28.58
N VAL A 458 -35.83 2.19 -27.53
CA VAL A 458 -36.36 3.56 -27.43
C VAL A 458 -35.65 4.55 -28.38
N ARG A 459 -34.36 4.35 -28.66
CA ARG A 459 -33.61 5.22 -29.59
C ARG A 459 -33.93 4.96 -31.05
N GLU A 460 -34.27 3.72 -31.39
CA GLU A 460 -34.69 3.30 -32.73
C GLU A 460 -36.19 3.61 -33.00
N LEU A 461 -36.93 4.06 -31.98
CA LEU A 461 -38.37 4.34 -32.06
C LEU A 461 -38.65 5.66 -32.82
N ASP A 462 -38.80 5.57 -34.13
CA ASP A 462 -39.33 6.68 -34.94
C ASP A 462 -40.86 6.83 -34.73
N VAL A 463 -41.23 7.60 -33.71
CA VAL A 463 -42.64 7.94 -33.40
C VAL A 463 -43.33 8.63 -34.58
N ASP A 464 -42.60 9.48 -35.32
CA ASP A 464 -43.14 10.31 -36.40
C ASP A 464 -43.34 9.46 -37.67
N GLY A 465 -42.39 8.59 -37.99
CA GLY A 465 -42.49 7.57 -39.04
C GLY A 465 -43.58 6.52 -38.77
N LEU A 466 -43.75 6.08 -37.52
CA LEU A 466 -44.85 5.18 -37.15
C LEU A 466 -46.23 5.86 -37.27
N ALA A 467 -46.35 7.14 -36.89
CA ALA A 467 -47.58 7.90 -37.08
C ALA A 467 -47.88 8.12 -38.57
N ARG A 468 -46.86 8.41 -39.38
CA ARG A 468 -46.95 8.47 -40.86
C ARG A 468 -47.43 7.15 -41.45
N ALA A 469 -46.82 6.01 -41.07
CA ALA A 469 -47.21 4.69 -41.56
C ALA A 469 -48.67 4.35 -41.22
N GLY A 470 -49.15 4.75 -40.03
CA GLY A 470 -50.55 4.62 -39.64
C GLY A 470 -51.51 5.43 -40.52
N LEU A 471 -51.11 6.65 -40.92
CA LEU A 471 -51.88 7.49 -41.85
C LEU A 471 -51.83 6.95 -43.29
N GLU A 472 -50.66 6.48 -43.75
CA GLU A 472 -50.50 5.85 -45.07
C GLU A 472 -51.31 4.56 -45.20
N ALA A 473 -51.40 3.75 -44.13
CA ALA A 473 -52.26 2.55 -44.11
C ALA A 473 -53.75 2.89 -44.23
N ARG A 474 -54.24 3.93 -43.52
CA ARG A 474 -55.62 4.42 -43.67
C ARG A 474 -55.88 4.98 -45.07
N LEU A 475 -54.93 5.74 -45.62
CA LEU A 475 -54.99 6.26 -46.99
C LEU A 475 -55.11 5.12 -48.02
N GLN A 476 -54.27 4.09 -47.92
CA GLN A 476 -54.31 2.92 -48.80
C GLN A 476 -55.62 2.15 -48.72
N ASP A 477 -56.28 2.13 -47.54
CA ASP A 477 -57.56 1.45 -47.39
C ASP A 477 -58.69 2.19 -48.11
N ILE A 478 -58.79 3.51 -47.95
CA ILE A 478 -59.78 4.35 -48.65
C ILE A 478 -59.52 4.36 -50.16
N ASP A 479 -58.25 4.44 -50.57
CA ASP A 479 -57.83 4.36 -51.98
C ASP A 479 -58.27 3.03 -52.60
N ARG A 480 -58.07 1.91 -51.89
CA ARG A 480 -58.54 0.58 -52.31
C ARG A 480 -60.07 0.50 -52.39
N GLN A 481 -60.79 0.98 -51.36
CA GLN A 481 -62.26 0.98 -51.35
C GLN A 481 -62.85 1.80 -52.51
N ALA A 482 -62.30 2.99 -52.78
CA ALA A 482 -62.74 3.82 -53.89
C ALA A 482 -62.52 3.14 -55.25
N HIS A 483 -61.34 2.54 -55.47
CA HIS A 483 -61.06 1.82 -56.72
C HIS A 483 -61.97 0.59 -56.89
N THR A 484 -62.20 -0.22 -55.84
CA THR A 484 -63.09 -1.39 -55.97
C THR A 484 -64.55 -1.01 -56.21
N LEU A 485 -65.02 0.14 -55.71
CA LEU A 485 -66.35 0.67 -56.06
C LEU A 485 -66.41 1.17 -57.51
N MET A 486 -65.37 1.86 -57.99
CA MET A 486 -65.28 2.29 -59.40
C MET A 486 -65.29 1.08 -60.36
N GLU A 487 -64.55 0.02 -60.04
CA GLU A 487 -64.55 -1.24 -60.81
C GLU A 487 -65.93 -1.93 -60.82
N GLN A 488 -66.69 -1.84 -59.72
CA GLN A 488 -68.03 -2.46 -59.61
C GLN A 488 -69.14 -1.72 -60.36
N HIS A 489 -68.98 -0.42 -60.62
CA HIS A 489 -70.03 0.45 -61.22
C HIS A 489 -69.65 1.00 -62.62
N GLY A 490 -68.46 0.67 -63.16
CA GLY A 490 -68.08 1.05 -64.52
C GLY A 490 -68.00 2.57 -64.72
N ASP A 491 -68.73 3.11 -65.71
CA ASP A 491 -68.80 4.55 -66.03
C ASP A 491 -70.01 5.27 -65.40
N ASP A 492 -70.65 4.70 -64.37
CA ASP A 492 -71.77 5.32 -63.64
C ASP A 492 -71.38 6.64 -62.93
N SER A 493 -72.40 7.41 -62.49
CA SER A 493 -72.23 8.68 -61.76
C SER A 493 -71.32 8.55 -60.53
N LEU A 494 -71.50 7.50 -59.72
CA LEU A 494 -70.64 7.19 -58.57
C LEU A 494 -69.17 7.06 -58.99
N SER A 495 -68.88 6.31 -60.05
CA SER A 495 -67.51 6.13 -60.56
C SER A 495 -66.90 7.44 -61.05
N PHE A 496 -67.68 8.26 -61.75
CA PHE A 496 -67.25 9.60 -62.18
C PHE A 496 -66.86 10.48 -60.97
N ARG A 497 -67.71 10.53 -59.94
CA ARG A 497 -67.48 11.35 -58.75
C ARG A 497 -66.29 10.86 -57.93
N LEU A 498 -66.15 9.55 -57.69
CA LEU A 498 -64.98 8.98 -57.03
C LEU A 498 -63.68 9.33 -57.79
N LYS A 499 -63.69 9.24 -59.11
CA LYS A 499 -62.54 9.52 -59.99
C LYS A 499 -62.13 11.00 -60.04
N TYR A 500 -63.08 11.93 -60.01
CA TYR A 500 -62.81 13.36 -60.21
C TYR A 500 -62.93 14.23 -58.95
N GLU A 501 -63.66 13.81 -57.92
CA GLU A 501 -63.74 14.51 -56.62
C GLU A 501 -62.80 13.89 -55.58
N LEU A 502 -62.80 12.56 -55.41
CA LEU A 502 -62.08 11.90 -54.32
C LEU A 502 -60.60 11.60 -54.61
N VAL A 503 -60.28 10.97 -55.75
CA VAL A 503 -58.89 10.57 -56.09
C VAL A 503 -57.89 11.75 -56.05
N PRO A 504 -58.23 12.98 -56.49
CA PRO A 504 -57.35 14.14 -56.31
C PRO A 504 -57.05 14.49 -54.84
N LEU A 505 -58.02 14.33 -53.93
CA LEU A 505 -57.82 14.53 -52.49
C LEU A 505 -56.93 13.44 -51.88
N LEU A 506 -57.13 12.18 -52.26
CA LEU A 506 -56.24 11.07 -51.84
C LEU A 506 -54.80 11.28 -52.36
N THR A 507 -54.66 11.92 -53.52
CA THR A 507 -53.36 12.31 -54.09
C THR A 507 -52.70 13.46 -53.31
N SER A 508 -53.46 14.46 -52.85
CA SER A 508 -52.91 15.55 -52.03
C SER A 508 -52.46 15.06 -50.65
N VAL A 509 -53.25 14.18 -50.01
CA VAL A 509 -52.87 13.51 -48.74
C VAL A 509 -51.54 12.77 -48.91
N ARG A 510 -51.39 11.98 -49.99
CA ARG A 510 -50.15 11.25 -50.30
C ARG A 510 -48.95 12.18 -50.39
N HIS A 511 -49.15 13.39 -50.93
CA HIS A 511 -48.11 14.40 -51.08
C HIS A 511 -47.76 15.10 -49.76
N GLU A 512 -48.73 15.46 -48.90
CA GLU A 512 -48.44 16.03 -47.57
C GLU A 512 -47.75 15.01 -46.64
N LEU A 513 -48.17 13.74 -46.67
CA LEU A 513 -47.50 12.66 -45.94
C LEU A 513 -46.06 12.46 -46.45
N ALA A 514 -45.84 12.53 -47.77
CA ALA A 514 -44.50 12.47 -48.35
C ALA A 514 -43.58 13.61 -47.88
N ARG A 515 -44.11 14.83 -47.67
CA ARG A 515 -43.40 15.97 -47.06
C ARG A 515 -43.14 15.82 -45.55
N GLY A 516 -43.76 14.83 -44.88
CA GLY A 516 -43.71 14.66 -43.43
C GLY A 516 -44.67 15.57 -42.65
N ALA A 517 -45.61 16.24 -43.32
CA ALA A 517 -46.55 17.18 -42.69
C ALA A 517 -47.74 16.45 -42.04
N LEU A 518 -47.49 15.71 -40.94
CA LEU A 518 -48.45 14.80 -40.29
C LEU A 518 -49.84 15.42 -40.05
N GLU A 519 -49.92 16.62 -39.46
CA GLU A 519 -51.20 17.28 -39.19
C GLU A 519 -51.93 17.74 -40.47
N ALA A 520 -51.20 18.19 -41.48
CA ALA A 520 -51.78 18.54 -42.78
C ALA A 520 -52.31 17.30 -43.51
N GLY A 521 -51.54 16.21 -43.48
CA GLY A 521 -51.95 14.89 -43.98
C GLY A 521 -53.19 14.35 -43.26
N ARG A 522 -53.25 14.45 -41.91
CA ARG A 522 -54.43 14.08 -41.11
C ARG A 522 -55.65 14.92 -41.49
N HIS A 523 -55.53 16.24 -41.55
CA HIS A 523 -56.64 17.13 -41.89
C HIS A 523 -57.16 16.90 -43.31
N GLN A 524 -56.28 16.70 -44.29
CA GLN A 524 -56.68 16.35 -45.66
C GLN A 524 -57.28 14.93 -45.74
N LEU A 525 -56.79 13.98 -44.94
CA LEU A 525 -57.34 12.61 -44.92
C LEU A 525 -58.76 12.61 -44.35
N GLU A 526 -59.02 13.28 -43.23
CA GLU A 526 -60.38 13.40 -42.69
C GLU A 526 -61.32 14.17 -43.63
N PHE A 527 -60.81 15.17 -44.36
CA PHE A 527 -61.57 15.84 -45.42
C PHE A 527 -61.92 14.88 -46.59
N ALA A 528 -60.95 14.07 -47.06
CA ALA A 528 -61.18 13.07 -48.10
C ALA A 528 -62.16 11.96 -47.65
N ARG A 529 -62.03 11.48 -46.41
CA ARG A 529 -62.96 10.52 -45.79
C ARG A 529 -64.39 11.06 -45.73
N ARG A 530 -64.53 12.33 -45.36
CA ARG A 530 -65.83 13.00 -45.34
C ARG A 530 -66.39 13.19 -46.74
N SER A 531 -65.58 13.64 -47.71
CA SER A 531 -65.99 13.76 -49.12
C SER A 531 -66.45 12.43 -49.69
N TYR A 532 -65.74 11.33 -49.41
CA TYR A 532 -66.15 9.97 -49.79
C TYR A 532 -67.52 9.59 -49.20
N PHE A 533 -67.73 9.82 -47.89
CA PHE A 533 -69.02 9.58 -47.23
C PHE A 533 -70.15 10.46 -47.80
N ASP A 534 -69.89 11.73 -48.06
CA ASP A 534 -70.89 12.67 -48.59
C ASP A 534 -71.28 12.30 -50.03
N ILE A 535 -70.33 11.91 -50.90
CA ILE A 535 -70.60 11.34 -52.24
C ILE A 535 -71.49 10.09 -52.12
N LEU A 536 -71.12 9.12 -51.30
CA LEU A 536 -71.89 7.88 -51.10
C LEU A 536 -73.33 8.14 -50.65
N CYS A 537 -73.53 9.10 -49.75
CA CYS A 537 -74.85 9.52 -49.28
C CYS A 537 -75.67 10.23 -50.36
N GLU A 538 -75.04 11.04 -51.21
CA GLU A 538 -75.71 11.75 -52.30
C GLU A 538 -76.14 10.80 -53.43
N GLU A 539 -75.29 9.86 -53.85
CA GLU A 539 -75.65 8.89 -54.88
C GLU A 539 -76.79 7.96 -54.43
N LEU A 540 -76.79 7.51 -53.17
CA LEU A 540 -77.92 6.74 -52.62
C LEU A 540 -79.19 7.59 -52.51
N ALA A 541 -79.09 8.84 -52.08
CA ALA A 541 -80.24 9.76 -52.05
C ALA A 541 -80.80 10.05 -53.45
N ALA A 542 -79.93 10.13 -54.48
CA ALA A 542 -80.32 10.35 -55.87
C ALA A 542 -81.01 9.12 -56.48
N ALA A 543 -80.46 7.91 -56.28
CA ALA A 543 -81.09 6.66 -56.71
C ALA A 543 -82.51 6.51 -56.13
N VAL A 544 -82.64 6.79 -54.82
CA VAL A 544 -83.89 6.74 -54.04
C VAL A 544 -84.83 7.93 -54.29
N ALA A 545 -84.38 8.94 -55.06
CA ALA A 545 -85.20 10.06 -55.55
C ALA A 545 -85.52 9.96 -57.06
N SER A 546 -85.08 8.90 -57.73
CA SER A 546 -85.36 8.70 -59.15
C SER A 546 -86.85 8.40 -59.40
N ARG A 547 -87.37 8.89 -60.53
CA ARG A 547 -88.77 8.66 -60.97
C ARG A 547 -88.97 7.31 -61.68
N ASN A 548 -87.90 6.53 -61.85
CA ASN A 548 -87.94 5.25 -62.55
C ASN A 548 -88.20 4.14 -61.53
N LEU A 549 -89.47 3.86 -61.25
CA LEU A 549 -89.90 2.85 -60.29
C LEU A 549 -89.25 1.48 -60.60
N PRO A 550 -88.49 0.87 -59.67
CA PRO A 550 -87.96 -0.48 -59.87
C PRO A 550 -89.10 -1.49 -59.98
N ARG A 551 -88.93 -2.52 -60.84
CA ARG A 551 -89.96 -3.57 -60.97
C ARG A 551 -90.16 -4.33 -59.66
N GLY A 552 -91.42 -4.61 -59.34
CA GLY A 552 -91.86 -5.25 -58.10
C GLY A 552 -92.54 -4.27 -57.14
N PHE A 553 -92.11 -3.00 -57.10
CA PHE A 553 -92.67 -1.99 -56.20
C PHE A 553 -94.00 -1.40 -56.69
N THR A 554 -94.90 -1.11 -55.76
CA THR A 554 -95.92 -0.05 -55.94
C THR A 554 -95.34 1.34 -55.64
N GLU A 555 -96.07 2.39 -56.03
CA GLU A 555 -95.67 3.78 -55.75
C GLU A 555 -95.65 4.09 -54.24
N GLU A 556 -96.59 3.56 -53.47
CA GLU A 556 -96.67 3.74 -52.00
C GLU A 556 -95.49 3.07 -51.27
N GLU A 557 -95.11 1.85 -51.68
CA GLU A 557 -93.97 1.12 -51.10
C GLU A 557 -92.64 1.80 -51.43
N TRP A 558 -92.48 2.30 -52.65
CA TRP A 558 -91.30 3.08 -53.03
C TRP A 558 -91.22 4.39 -52.25
N GLU A 559 -92.31 5.12 -52.06
CA GLU A 559 -92.33 6.31 -51.20
C GLU A 559 -92.04 5.98 -49.72
N ALA A 560 -92.49 4.83 -49.22
CA ALA A 560 -92.21 4.39 -47.86
C ALA A 560 -90.72 4.07 -47.66
N LEU A 561 -90.13 3.26 -48.55
CA LEU A 561 -88.70 2.97 -48.56
C LEU A 561 -87.88 4.25 -48.75
N SER A 562 -88.32 5.15 -49.64
CA SER A 562 -87.64 6.41 -49.94
C SER A 562 -87.56 7.33 -48.72
N ARG A 563 -88.65 7.44 -47.95
CA ARG A 563 -88.65 8.15 -46.66
C ARG A 563 -87.73 7.46 -45.65
N GLN A 564 -87.82 6.14 -45.50
CA GLN A 564 -87.00 5.38 -44.54
C GLN A 564 -85.49 5.56 -44.79
N VAL A 565 -85.03 5.40 -46.04
CA VAL A 565 -83.61 5.52 -46.39
C VAL A 565 -83.12 6.96 -46.22
N LYS A 566 -83.92 7.97 -46.58
CA LYS A 566 -83.59 9.39 -46.35
C LYS A 566 -83.41 9.71 -44.86
N THR A 567 -84.32 9.27 -44.00
CA THR A 567 -84.19 9.44 -42.53
C THR A 567 -82.97 8.72 -41.94
N LEU A 568 -82.53 7.59 -42.51
CA LEU A 568 -81.30 6.93 -42.09
C LEU A 568 -80.04 7.69 -42.57
N LEU A 569 -80.05 8.25 -43.78
CA LEU A 569 -78.98 9.09 -44.32
C LEU A 569 -78.82 10.41 -43.56
N GLU A 570 -79.92 11.03 -43.15
CA GLU A 570 -79.92 12.24 -42.31
C GLU A 570 -79.21 11.98 -40.98
N ARG A 571 -79.58 10.90 -40.27
CA ARG A 571 -78.91 10.47 -39.02
C ARG A 571 -77.43 10.13 -39.20
N ALA A 572 -77.06 9.53 -40.33
CA ALA A 572 -75.66 9.28 -40.66
C ALA A 572 -74.88 10.59 -40.82
N ARG A 573 -75.45 11.58 -41.54
CA ARG A 573 -74.86 12.91 -41.74
C ARG A 573 -74.73 13.71 -40.44
N GLU A 574 -75.73 13.64 -39.55
CA GLU A 574 -75.61 14.19 -38.20
C GLU A 574 -74.43 13.58 -37.44
N ARG A 575 -74.27 12.25 -37.49
CA ARG A 575 -73.20 11.53 -36.78
C ARG A 575 -71.80 11.80 -37.35
N ALA A 576 -71.70 12.10 -38.65
CA ALA A 576 -70.45 12.43 -39.35
C ALA A 576 -69.74 13.68 -38.80
N SER A 577 -70.48 14.57 -38.10
CA SER A 577 -69.90 15.69 -37.34
C SER A 577 -68.93 15.25 -36.22
N THR A 578 -69.10 14.03 -35.71
CA THR A 578 -68.49 13.53 -34.47
C THR A 578 -67.66 12.25 -34.70
N SER A 579 -67.98 11.44 -35.72
CA SER A 579 -67.18 10.30 -36.16
C SER A 579 -67.60 9.91 -37.57
N VAL A 580 -66.65 9.95 -38.52
CA VAL A 580 -66.90 9.53 -39.91
C VAL A 580 -67.07 8.00 -39.98
N ASP A 581 -66.38 7.22 -39.14
CA ASP A 581 -66.52 5.75 -39.09
C ASP A 581 -67.93 5.31 -38.67
N ASP A 582 -68.49 5.93 -37.62
CA ASP A 582 -69.85 5.63 -37.18
C ASP A 582 -70.89 6.04 -38.24
N ALA A 583 -70.63 7.13 -38.96
CA ALA A 583 -71.48 7.60 -40.06
C ALA A 583 -71.42 6.66 -41.28
N VAL A 584 -70.24 6.22 -41.70
CA VAL A 584 -70.06 5.23 -42.78
C VAL A 584 -70.75 3.91 -42.42
N ARG A 585 -70.67 3.44 -41.16
CA ARG A 585 -71.40 2.26 -40.72
C ARG A 585 -72.93 2.45 -40.74
N MET A 586 -73.42 3.65 -40.40
CA MET A 586 -74.86 3.98 -40.54
C MET A 586 -75.29 4.04 -42.02
N TYR A 587 -74.46 4.60 -42.91
CA TYR A 587 -74.67 4.57 -44.35
C TYR A 587 -74.73 3.13 -44.90
N GLN A 588 -73.77 2.28 -44.52
CA GLN A 588 -73.75 0.86 -44.92
C GLN A 588 -75.03 0.14 -44.48
N GLY A 589 -75.55 0.43 -43.29
CA GLY A 589 -76.85 -0.06 -42.83
C GLY A 589 -78.04 0.44 -43.66
N ALA A 590 -78.06 1.73 -44.03
CA ALA A 590 -79.08 2.31 -44.90
C ALA A 590 -79.05 1.71 -46.33
N HIS A 591 -77.84 1.55 -46.88
CA HIS A 591 -77.61 0.92 -48.18
C HIS A 591 -77.99 -0.58 -48.16
N ALA A 592 -77.64 -1.31 -47.11
CA ALA A 592 -78.04 -2.71 -46.94
C ALA A 592 -79.56 -2.87 -46.79
N ALA A 593 -80.27 -1.92 -46.15
CA ALA A 593 -81.73 -1.93 -46.08
C ALA A 593 -82.38 -1.68 -47.45
N TYR A 594 -81.86 -0.70 -48.20
CA TYR A 594 -82.28 -0.40 -49.57
C TYR A 594 -82.12 -1.61 -50.51
N VAL A 595 -80.91 -2.17 -50.60
CA VAL A 595 -80.61 -3.33 -51.46
C VAL A 595 -81.38 -4.58 -51.04
N ARG A 596 -81.65 -4.75 -49.73
CA ARG A 596 -82.50 -5.85 -49.24
C ARG A 596 -83.91 -5.78 -49.81
N GLN A 597 -84.55 -4.61 -49.77
CA GLN A 597 -85.91 -4.47 -50.30
C GLN A 597 -85.93 -4.66 -51.82
N LEU A 598 -84.95 -4.11 -52.54
CA LEU A 598 -84.79 -4.33 -53.99
C LEU A 598 -84.75 -5.82 -54.35
N ILE A 599 -84.00 -6.65 -53.60
CA ILE A 599 -83.92 -8.09 -53.82
C ILE A 599 -85.25 -8.81 -53.49
N VAL A 600 -85.96 -8.37 -52.45
CA VAL A 600 -87.27 -8.94 -52.07
C VAL A 600 -88.31 -8.70 -53.17
N GLU A 601 -88.49 -7.45 -53.62
CA GLU A 601 -89.53 -7.17 -54.64
C GLU A 601 -89.19 -7.75 -56.02
N LEU A 602 -87.90 -7.78 -56.39
CA LEU A 602 -87.50 -8.43 -57.64
C LEU A 602 -87.68 -9.96 -57.55
N ARG A 603 -87.55 -10.58 -56.37
CA ARG A 603 -87.87 -11.99 -56.19
C ARG A 603 -89.37 -12.25 -56.34
N GLY A 604 -90.22 -11.42 -55.72
CA GLY A 604 -91.67 -11.49 -55.92
C GLY A 604 -92.06 -11.38 -57.40
N ALA A 605 -91.48 -10.41 -58.12
CA ALA A 605 -91.69 -10.25 -59.56
C ALA A 605 -91.16 -11.44 -60.41
N VAL A 606 -90.14 -12.17 -59.93
CA VAL A 606 -89.65 -13.43 -60.54
C VAL A 606 -90.61 -14.59 -60.28
N ASP A 607 -91.13 -14.72 -59.05
CA ASP A 607 -92.10 -15.76 -58.67
C ASP A 607 -93.45 -15.56 -59.40
N ASP A 608 -93.89 -14.31 -59.61
CA ASP A 608 -95.03 -13.98 -60.46
C ASP A 608 -94.76 -14.30 -61.94
N ALA A 609 -93.59 -13.93 -62.46
CA ALA A 609 -93.21 -14.26 -63.84
C ALA A 609 -93.09 -15.77 -64.08
N ARG A 610 -92.72 -16.54 -63.04
CA ARG A 610 -92.64 -18.01 -63.06
C ARG A 610 -94.03 -18.64 -63.16
N GLN A 611 -95.03 -18.11 -62.46
CA GLN A 611 -96.43 -18.56 -62.54
C GLN A 611 -97.07 -18.33 -63.93
N VAL A 612 -96.53 -17.38 -64.72
CA VAL A 612 -96.98 -17.04 -66.08
C VAL A 612 -96.01 -17.58 -67.16
N SER A 613 -95.09 -18.47 -66.80
CA SER A 613 -94.13 -19.09 -67.72
C SER A 613 -94.73 -20.33 -68.39
N GLU A 614 -94.85 -20.31 -69.71
CA GLU A 614 -95.33 -21.44 -70.53
C GLU A 614 -94.16 -22.28 -71.12
N SER A 615 -92.90 -21.89 -70.88
CA SER A 615 -91.71 -22.47 -71.54
C SER A 615 -90.62 -22.88 -70.55
N GLU A 616 -90.08 -24.09 -70.73
CA GLU A 616 -89.01 -24.67 -69.88
C GLU A 616 -87.74 -23.81 -69.89
N ALA A 617 -87.31 -23.35 -71.06
CA ALA A 617 -86.15 -22.46 -71.20
C ALA A 617 -86.35 -21.08 -70.55
N GLN A 618 -87.59 -20.59 -70.49
CA GLN A 618 -87.93 -19.36 -69.76
C GLN A 618 -87.87 -19.60 -68.25
N THR A 619 -88.35 -20.73 -67.76
CA THR A 619 -88.25 -21.12 -66.34
C THR A 619 -86.79 -21.28 -65.91
N GLN A 620 -85.95 -21.93 -66.72
CA GLN A 620 -84.50 -22.03 -66.45
C GLN A 620 -83.82 -20.65 -66.37
N ALA A 621 -84.17 -19.72 -67.26
CA ALA A 621 -83.65 -18.35 -67.20
C ALA A 621 -84.11 -17.56 -65.95
N LEU A 622 -85.27 -17.89 -65.39
CA LEU A 622 -85.74 -17.33 -64.11
C LEU A 622 -85.05 -17.98 -62.90
N ASP A 623 -84.73 -19.27 -62.95
CA ASP A 623 -83.94 -19.96 -61.91
C ASP A 623 -82.51 -19.38 -61.81
N GLU A 624 -81.86 -19.05 -62.94
CA GLU A 624 -80.57 -18.32 -62.94
C GLU A 624 -80.67 -16.93 -62.29
N VAL A 625 -81.81 -16.25 -62.41
CA VAL A 625 -82.05 -14.96 -61.73
C VAL A 625 -82.26 -15.18 -60.23
N GLU A 626 -83.04 -16.19 -59.83
CA GLU A 626 -83.26 -16.48 -58.41
C GLU A 626 -81.95 -16.90 -57.71
N GLU A 627 -81.08 -17.65 -58.39
CA GLU A 627 -79.74 -17.97 -57.88
C GLU A 627 -78.89 -16.72 -57.65
N ARG A 628 -78.87 -15.76 -58.59
CA ARG A 628 -78.15 -14.49 -58.40
C ARG A 628 -78.74 -13.60 -57.31
N LEU A 629 -80.06 -13.63 -57.10
CA LEU A 629 -80.70 -12.97 -55.96
C LEU A 629 -80.35 -13.64 -54.62
N ARG A 630 -80.17 -14.97 -54.63
CA ARG A 630 -79.69 -15.76 -53.47
C ARG A 630 -78.22 -15.45 -53.14
N GLU A 631 -77.35 -15.35 -54.15
CA GLU A 631 -75.98 -14.85 -54.00
C GLU A 631 -75.97 -13.42 -53.40
N ALA A 632 -76.76 -12.50 -53.95
CA ALA A 632 -76.83 -11.11 -53.50
C ALA A 632 -77.33 -10.99 -52.04
N MET A 633 -78.33 -11.80 -51.64
CA MET A 633 -78.78 -11.85 -50.25
C MET A 633 -77.71 -12.45 -49.31
N GLY A 634 -76.95 -13.45 -49.77
CA GLY A 634 -75.79 -13.97 -49.04
C GLY A 634 -74.72 -12.89 -48.80
N LEU A 635 -74.42 -12.07 -49.80
CA LEU A 635 -73.50 -10.93 -49.69
C LEU A 635 -74.01 -9.84 -48.72
N LEU A 636 -75.34 -9.60 -48.65
CA LEU A 636 -75.92 -8.72 -47.61
C LEU A 636 -75.75 -9.26 -46.19
N VAL A 637 -75.83 -10.58 -46.00
CA VAL A 637 -75.59 -11.22 -44.69
C VAL A 637 -74.11 -11.14 -44.31
N ALA A 638 -73.21 -11.19 -45.30
CA ALA A 638 -71.78 -10.92 -45.13
C ALA A 638 -71.41 -9.42 -45.17
N GLU A 639 -72.32 -8.53 -44.76
CA GLU A 639 -72.21 -7.05 -44.68
C GLU A 639 -71.75 -6.33 -45.97
N SER A 640 -71.66 -7.04 -47.10
CA SER A 640 -71.01 -6.62 -48.35
C SER A 640 -72.00 -5.94 -49.30
N SER A 641 -72.65 -4.87 -48.82
CA SER A 641 -73.85 -4.29 -49.47
C SER A 641 -73.64 -3.74 -50.89
N HIS A 642 -72.45 -3.25 -51.24
CA HIS A 642 -72.15 -2.82 -52.63
C HIS A 642 -71.96 -3.99 -53.60
N LEU A 643 -71.30 -5.08 -53.17
CA LEU A 643 -71.21 -6.31 -53.96
C LEU A 643 -72.60 -6.95 -54.15
N ALA A 644 -73.46 -6.89 -53.13
CA ALA A 644 -74.85 -7.29 -53.24
C ALA A 644 -75.65 -6.42 -54.23
N ALA A 645 -75.44 -5.09 -54.25
CA ALA A 645 -76.06 -4.19 -55.21
C ALA A 645 -75.64 -4.49 -56.65
N SER A 646 -74.34 -4.76 -56.87
CA SER A 646 -73.80 -5.18 -58.17
C SER A 646 -74.42 -6.51 -58.64
N LYS A 647 -74.51 -7.52 -57.76
CA LYS A 647 -75.20 -8.80 -58.06
C LYS A 647 -76.70 -8.67 -58.29
N TYR A 648 -77.37 -7.77 -57.57
CA TYR A 648 -78.75 -7.38 -57.85
C TYR A 648 -78.88 -6.76 -59.26
N GLY A 649 -77.91 -5.93 -59.68
CA GLY A 649 -77.84 -5.38 -61.04
C GLY A 649 -77.76 -6.47 -62.11
N GLU A 650 -76.84 -7.44 -61.96
CA GLU A 650 -76.75 -8.61 -62.86
C GLU A 650 -78.09 -9.37 -62.95
N ALA A 651 -78.75 -9.61 -61.81
CA ALA A 651 -80.02 -10.33 -61.74
C ALA A 651 -81.16 -9.53 -62.40
N ARG A 652 -81.23 -8.22 -62.14
CA ARG A 652 -82.19 -7.28 -62.74
C ARG A 652 -82.07 -7.27 -64.26
N ASP A 653 -80.85 -7.17 -64.79
CA ASP A 653 -80.64 -7.01 -66.23
C ASP A 653 -80.88 -8.32 -66.99
N ARG A 654 -80.56 -9.47 -66.37
CA ARG A 654 -81.00 -10.79 -66.84
C ARG A 654 -82.51 -10.96 -66.80
N PHE A 655 -83.19 -10.51 -65.74
CA PHE A 655 -84.67 -10.54 -65.66
C PHE A 655 -85.32 -9.63 -66.72
N VAL A 656 -84.74 -8.45 -66.97
CA VAL A 656 -85.16 -7.58 -68.07
C VAL A 656 -85.00 -8.30 -69.40
N ALA A 657 -83.84 -8.91 -69.67
CA ALA A 657 -83.60 -9.69 -70.90
C ALA A 657 -84.60 -10.86 -71.06
N ALA A 658 -84.85 -11.65 -70.01
CA ALA A 658 -85.84 -12.73 -70.03
C ALA A 658 -87.29 -12.22 -70.26
N SER A 659 -87.65 -11.08 -69.66
CA SER A 659 -88.95 -10.44 -69.91
C SER A 659 -89.08 -9.80 -71.29
N GLN A 660 -87.97 -9.43 -71.93
CA GLN A 660 -87.94 -8.94 -73.30
C GLN A 660 -87.97 -10.09 -74.29
N SER A 661 -87.27 -11.20 -74.04
CA SER A 661 -87.37 -12.41 -74.84
C SER A 661 -88.76 -13.04 -74.75
N GLN A 662 -89.45 -12.96 -73.61
CA GLN A 662 -90.87 -13.34 -73.52
C GLN A 662 -91.77 -12.49 -74.45
N ARG A 663 -91.52 -11.17 -74.57
CA ARG A 663 -92.27 -10.28 -75.47
C ARG A 663 -91.95 -10.56 -76.94
N SER A 664 -90.66 -10.68 -77.29
CA SER A 664 -90.27 -10.98 -78.67
C SER A 664 -90.68 -12.39 -79.09
N ALA A 665 -90.63 -13.38 -78.19
CA ALA A 665 -91.17 -14.71 -78.41
C ALA A 665 -92.69 -14.67 -78.63
N ARG A 666 -93.47 -13.89 -77.86
CA ARG A 666 -94.92 -13.73 -78.12
C ARG A 666 -95.24 -13.04 -79.45
N SER A 667 -94.39 -12.13 -79.95
CA SER A 667 -94.55 -11.59 -81.31
C SER A 667 -94.07 -12.56 -82.40
N ILE A 668 -92.98 -13.30 -82.17
CA ILE A 668 -92.41 -14.25 -83.14
C ILE A 668 -93.28 -15.50 -83.26
N LEU A 669 -93.88 -15.99 -82.18
CA LEU A 669 -94.85 -17.10 -82.20
C LEU A 669 -96.11 -16.77 -83.03
N LEU A 670 -96.39 -15.49 -83.27
CA LEU A 670 -97.46 -15.03 -84.14
C LEU A 670 -97.06 -15.01 -85.64
N GLU A 671 -95.77 -15.13 -85.95
CA GLU A 671 -95.21 -14.87 -87.30
C GLU A 671 -94.27 -16.00 -87.82
N SER A 672 -93.80 -16.93 -86.98
CA SER A 672 -92.85 -18.00 -87.35
C SER A 672 -93.43 -19.42 -87.34
N LEU A 673 -94.43 -19.69 -88.17
CA LEU A 673 -94.81 -21.07 -88.54
C LEU A 673 -93.92 -21.60 -89.67
N GLY A 674 -92.67 -21.97 -89.34
CA GLY A 674 -91.69 -22.54 -90.28
C GLY A 674 -90.48 -23.16 -89.55
N PRO A 675 -90.04 -24.41 -89.86
CA PRO A 675 -89.07 -25.13 -89.02
C PRO A 675 -87.63 -25.17 -89.57
N GLY A 676 -86.64 -25.33 -88.67
CA GLY A 676 -85.36 -25.97 -88.97
C GLY A 676 -84.12 -25.40 -88.25
N GLY A 677 -83.33 -26.25 -87.59
CA GLY A 677 -81.95 -25.95 -87.17
C GLY A 677 -81.56 -26.44 -85.77
N GLU A 678 -80.81 -27.55 -85.68
CA GLU A 678 -80.17 -28.04 -84.44
C GLU A 678 -78.70 -27.59 -84.31
N GLY A 679 -78.14 -27.63 -83.11
CA GLY A 679 -76.71 -27.45 -82.85
C GLY A 679 -76.32 -27.71 -81.39
N ALA A 680 -75.20 -28.41 -81.13
CA ALA A 680 -74.81 -28.87 -79.79
C ALA A 680 -73.28 -28.85 -79.56
N ALA A 681 -72.84 -28.77 -78.29
CA ALA A 681 -71.44 -28.95 -77.86
C ALA A 681 -71.33 -29.28 -76.34
N LEU A 682 -70.14 -29.72 -75.88
CA LEU A 682 -69.86 -30.31 -74.55
C LEU A 682 -68.83 -29.50 -73.72
N PRO A 683 -68.81 -29.62 -72.37
CA PRO A 683 -67.80 -29.04 -71.47
C PRO A 683 -66.65 -30.02 -71.07
N ALA A 684 -65.68 -29.53 -70.27
CA ALA A 684 -64.42 -30.23 -69.91
C ALA A 684 -64.19 -30.42 -68.39
N THR A 685 -63.06 -31.01 -67.99
CA THR A 685 -62.77 -31.55 -66.63
C THR A 685 -61.74 -30.75 -65.78
N PRO A 686 -61.76 -30.89 -64.43
CA PRO A 686 -60.79 -30.25 -63.50
C PRO A 686 -59.76 -31.22 -62.84
N PRO A 687 -58.70 -30.70 -62.16
CA PRO A 687 -57.65 -31.49 -61.48
C PRO A 687 -57.83 -31.63 -59.93
N PRO A 688 -57.06 -32.51 -59.23
CA PRO A 688 -57.24 -32.85 -57.81
C PRO A 688 -56.23 -32.24 -56.79
N THR A 689 -56.47 -32.53 -55.50
CA THR A 689 -55.91 -31.92 -54.26
C THR A 689 -54.60 -32.58 -53.72
N ALA A 690 -53.94 -31.93 -52.74
CA ALA A 690 -52.75 -32.43 -52.02
C ALA A 690 -52.88 -32.34 -50.47
N PRO A 691 -52.23 -33.23 -49.66
CA PRO A 691 -52.25 -33.15 -48.18
C PRO A 691 -50.89 -33.26 -47.44
N GLY A 692 -50.79 -32.58 -46.29
CA GLY A 692 -49.86 -32.89 -45.18
C GLY A 692 -48.37 -32.48 -45.32
N GLY A 693 -47.60 -32.30 -44.23
CA GLY A 693 -47.95 -32.36 -42.80
C GLY A 693 -46.86 -32.95 -41.88
N GLY A 694 -45.66 -32.37 -41.85
CA GLY A 694 -44.49 -32.93 -41.12
C GLY A 694 -44.33 -32.49 -39.65
N ARG A 695 -43.77 -33.37 -38.81
CA ARG A 695 -43.33 -33.08 -37.42
C ARG A 695 -41.80 -33.20 -37.31
N ILE A 696 -41.20 -32.47 -36.37
CA ILE A 696 -39.77 -32.52 -36.01
C ILE A 696 -39.63 -33.07 -34.58
N PRO A 697 -38.69 -34.01 -34.31
CA PRO A 697 -38.46 -34.56 -32.96
C PRO A 697 -37.57 -33.66 -32.07
N SER A 698 -37.70 -33.83 -30.76
CA SER A 698 -36.90 -33.13 -29.74
C SER A 698 -35.52 -33.79 -29.51
N LEU A 699 -34.51 -32.98 -29.16
CA LEU A 699 -33.20 -33.45 -28.69
C LEU A 699 -33.11 -33.43 -27.14
N PRO A 700 -32.16 -34.18 -26.53
CA PRO A 700 -32.16 -34.48 -25.09
C PRO A 700 -31.40 -33.46 -24.22
N ASP A 701 -31.68 -33.49 -22.92
CA ASP A 701 -31.04 -32.67 -21.88
C ASP A 701 -29.55 -33.01 -21.62
N ALA A 702 -28.81 -32.03 -21.09
CA ALA A 702 -27.40 -32.14 -20.73
C ALA A 702 -27.22 -32.29 -19.20
N PRO A 703 -26.21 -33.06 -18.72
CA PRO A 703 -26.05 -33.37 -17.29
C PRO A 703 -25.49 -32.21 -16.46
N SER A 704 -25.97 -32.11 -15.21
CA SER A 704 -25.79 -30.95 -14.31
C SER A 704 -24.60 -31.03 -13.33
N ASP A 705 -23.82 -32.11 -13.33
CA ASP A 705 -22.98 -32.47 -12.16
C ASP A 705 -21.53 -31.94 -12.20
N ALA A 706 -21.30 -30.81 -12.89
CA ALA A 706 -19.98 -30.19 -13.03
C ALA A 706 -19.68 -29.01 -12.08
N LEU A 707 -20.66 -28.57 -11.27
CA LEU A 707 -20.51 -27.41 -10.35
C LEU A 707 -20.62 -27.75 -8.85
N ALA A 708 -20.96 -28.98 -8.49
CA ALA A 708 -21.08 -29.39 -7.08
C ALA A 708 -19.74 -29.45 -6.33
N ALA A 709 -18.60 -29.45 -7.05
CA ALA A 709 -17.26 -29.68 -6.48
C ALA A 709 -16.54 -28.40 -5.97
N LEU A 710 -17.21 -27.25 -5.91
CA LEU A 710 -16.64 -25.98 -5.43
C LEU A 710 -17.35 -25.38 -4.20
N GLY A 711 -18.46 -25.97 -3.73
CA GLY A 711 -19.24 -25.45 -2.60
C GLY A 711 -18.60 -25.64 -1.21
N ASP A 712 -17.61 -26.53 -1.07
CA ASP A 712 -17.12 -27.02 0.22
C ASP A 712 -16.19 -26.04 1.00
N PHE A 713 -16.09 -24.79 0.54
CA PHE A 713 -15.45 -23.68 1.26
C PHE A 713 -16.42 -22.56 1.67
N GLU A 714 -17.67 -22.58 1.23
CA GLU A 714 -18.66 -21.54 1.52
C GLU A 714 -19.30 -21.68 2.93
N GLY A 715 -19.04 -22.81 3.60
CA GLY A 715 -19.60 -23.16 4.91
C GLY A 715 -18.87 -22.64 6.15
N MET A 716 -17.70 -21.98 6.04
CA MET A 716 -17.05 -21.38 7.22
C MET A 716 -17.75 -20.08 7.62
N PRO A 717 -18.36 -19.98 8.83
CA PRO A 717 -19.06 -18.78 9.25
C PRO A 717 -18.06 -17.64 9.50
N LEU A 718 -17.91 -16.75 8.51
CA LEU A 718 -17.09 -15.54 8.63
C LEU A 718 -17.48 -14.80 9.92
N PRO A 719 -16.52 -14.53 10.84
CA PRO A 719 -16.85 -14.02 12.16
C PRO A 719 -17.57 -12.67 12.03
N SER A 720 -18.76 -12.58 12.62
CA SER A 720 -19.69 -11.48 12.36
C SER A 720 -19.03 -10.09 12.52
N PRO A 721 -19.48 -9.03 11.82
CA PRO A 721 -18.77 -7.73 11.77
C PRO A 721 -18.66 -6.98 13.11
N ARG A 722 -19.18 -7.55 14.21
CA ARG A 722 -18.83 -7.15 15.59
C ARG A 722 -17.47 -7.72 16.02
N HIS A 723 -17.21 -8.99 15.73
CA HIS A 723 -15.99 -9.73 16.03
C HIS A 723 -14.82 -9.37 15.11
N MET A 724 -15.05 -9.12 13.81
CA MET A 724 -13.96 -8.70 12.90
C MET A 724 -13.16 -7.49 13.41
N TRP A 725 -13.81 -6.51 14.04
CA TRP A 725 -13.09 -5.36 14.61
C TRP A 725 -12.30 -5.70 15.89
N LEU A 726 -12.76 -6.69 16.66
CA LEU A 726 -11.98 -7.23 17.80
C LEU A 726 -10.78 -8.06 17.29
N VAL A 727 -10.93 -8.78 16.18
CA VAL A 727 -9.80 -9.45 15.50
C VAL A 727 -8.82 -8.43 14.94
N GLU A 728 -9.27 -7.35 14.30
CA GLU A 728 -8.41 -6.25 13.85
C GLU A 728 -7.64 -5.60 15.02
N LEU A 729 -8.31 -5.36 16.15
CA LEU A 729 -7.65 -4.85 17.36
C LEU A 729 -6.68 -5.86 17.98
N GLY A 730 -7.03 -7.15 18.01
CA GLY A 730 -6.15 -8.22 18.49
C GLY A 730 -4.90 -8.36 17.62
N VAL A 731 -5.06 -8.31 16.29
CA VAL A 731 -3.95 -8.29 15.32
C VAL A 731 -3.13 -7.00 15.45
N LEU A 732 -3.76 -5.83 15.65
CA LEU A 732 -3.03 -4.58 15.92
C LEU A 732 -2.21 -4.68 17.22
N ALA A 733 -2.79 -5.18 18.30
CA ALA A 733 -2.10 -5.34 19.58
C ALA A 733 -0.95 -6.35 19.49
N LEU A 734 -1.14 -7.47 18.78
CA LEU A 734 -0.11 -8.48 18.51
C LEU A 734 1.04 -7.88 17.68
N LEU A 735 0.73 -7.25 16.55
CA LEU A 735 1.73 -6.62 15.67
C LEU A 735 2.45 -5.47 16.37
N THR A 736 1.77 -4.69 17.20
CA THR A 736 2.39 -3.62 18.00
C THR A 736 3.33 -4.20 19.04
N THR A 737 2.93 -5.25 19.76
CA THR A 737 3.79 -5.96 20.72
C THR A 737 5.04 -6.53 20.06
N VAL A 738 4.90 -7.16 18.89
CA VAL A 738 6.04 -7.69 18.10
C VAL A 738 6.93 -6.56 17.58
N ALA A 739 6.36 -5.48 17.04
CA ALA A 739 7.12 -4.34 16.55
C ALA A 739 7.89 -3.63 17.68
N VAL A 740 7.30 -3.50 18.87
CA VAL A 740 7.96 -2.99 20.08
C VAL A 740 9.09 -3.92 20.51
N ALA A 741 8.85 -5.23 20.62
CA ALA A 741 9.88 -6.18 21.05
C ALA A 741 11.10 -6.16 20.11
N LEU A 742 10.88 -6.28 18.79
CA LEU A 742 11.95 -6.25 17.79
C LEU A 742 12.62 -4.88 17.68
N GLY A 743 11.86 -3.78 17.80
CA GLY A 743 12.40 -2.42 17.73
C GLY A 743 13.25 -2.05 18.96
N LEU A 744 12.85 -2.50 20.15
CA LEU A 744 13.66 -2.36 21.37
C LEU A 744 14.92 -3.22 21.30
N GLN A 745 14.84 -4.44 20.77
CA GLN A 745 16.01 -5.28 20.53
C GLN A 745 16.99 -4.59 19.55
N LEU A 746 16.48 -4.03 18.46
CA LEU A 746 17.28 -3.26 17.49
C LEU A 746 17.97 -2.07 18.15
N LEU A 747 17.21 -1.21 18.86
CA LEU A 747 17.75 -0.03 19.56
C LEU A 747 18.85 -0.42 20.54
N ASN A 748 18.61 -1.42 21.39
CA ASN A 748 19.54 -1.82 22.45
C ASN A 748 20.80 -2.55 21.93
N VAL A 749 20.73 -3.24 20.79
CA VAL A 749 21.87 -3.96 20.19
C VAL A 749 22.74 -3.03 19.33
N PHE A 750 22.13 -2.16 18.52
CA PHE A 750 22.86 -1.30 17.58
C PHE A 750 23.19 0.10 18.12
N SER A 751 22.56 0.54 19.22
CA SER A 751 22.83 1.84 19.84
C SER A 751 22.69 1.78 21.37
N PRO A 752 23.72 1.31 22.11
CA PRO A 752 23.70 1.25 23.58
C PRO A 752 23.57 2.64 24.23
N THR A 753 23.82 3.72 23.48
CA THR A 753 23.70 5.12 23.87
C THR A 753 22.45 5.81 23.31
N TRP A 754 21.47 5.05 22.81
CA TRP A 754 20.32 5.58 22.06
C TRP A 754 19.58 6.69 22.82
N GLY A 755 19.18 7.71 22.07
CA GLY A 755 18.56 8.92 22.57
C GLY A 755 18.73 10.04 21.56
N GLY A 756 18.28 11.24 21.92
CA GLY A 756 18.23 12.34 20.97
C GLY A 756 17.05 12.22 19.99
N PHE A 757 17.02 13.13 19.01
CA PHE A 757 15.90 13.27 18.09
C PHE A 757 15.92 12.22 16.97
N GLY A 758 17.11 11.90 16.43
CA GLY A 758 17.25 10.92 15.35
C GLY A 758 16.80 9.53 15.78
N ALA A 759 17.29 9.05 16.93
CA ALA A 759 16.87 7.75 17.48
C ALA A 759 15.36 7.70 17.79
N GLY A 760 14.77 8.81 18.28
CA GLY A 760 13.34 8.91 18.53
C GLY A 760 12.50 8.87 17.24
N MET A 761 12.94 9.56 16.18
CA MET A 761 12.30 9.51 14.87
C MET A 761 12.39 8.11 14.25
N THR A 762 13.54 7.45 14.33
CA THR A 762 13.73 6.07 13.86
C THR A 762 12.83 5.08 14.61
N ALA A 763 12.67 5.23 15.93
CA ALA A 763 11.73 4.41 16.72
C ALA A 763 10.27 4.60 16.27
N PHE A 764 9.84 5.84 16.00
CA PHE A 764 8.50 6.12 15.46
C PHE A 764 8.31 5.55 14.04
N LEU A 765 9.27 5.77 13.14
CA LEU A 765 9.22 5.27 11.75
C LEU A 765 9.27 3.74 11.68
N TRP A 766 9.98 3.09 12.61
CA TRP A 766 9.95 1.63 12.79
C TRP A 766 8.53 1.13 13.09
N GLY A 767 7.89 1.69 14.11
CA GLY A 767 6.51 1.36 14.47
C GLY A 767 5.50 1.68 13.36
N PHE A 768 5.71 2.77 12.64
CA PHE A 768 4.86 3.17 11.51
C PHE A 768 5.01 2.24 10.28
N GLY A 769 6.13 1.51 10.18
CA GLY A 769 6.44 0.60 9.07
C GLY A 769 7.29 1.20 7.95
N LEU A 770 7.88 2.39 8.15
CA LEU A 770 8.72 3.10 7.17
C LEU A 770 10.24 3.00 7.47
N HIS A 771 10.67 2.00 8.24
CA HIS A 771 12.08 1.79 8.61
C HIS A 771 13.05 1.76 7.42
N GLN A 772 12.62 1.26 6.24
CA GLN A 772 13.46 1.23 5.03
C GLN A 772 13.73 2.63 4.44
N VAL A 773 12.88 3.61 4.71
CA VAL A 773 13.06 5.00 4.22
C VAL A 773 13.94 5.80 5.18
N GLY A 774 13.83 5.55 6.49
CA GLY A 774 14.50 6.32 7.55
C GLY A 774 16.03 6.42 7.40
N ASN A 775 16.68 5.34 6.96
CA ASN A 775 18.15 5.32 6.81
C ASN A 775 18.67 6.11 5.60
N ALA A 776 17.81 6.50 4.66
CA ALA A 776 18.25 7.11 3.38
C ALA A 776 17.94 8.61 3.23
N THR A 777 16.96 9.15 3.96
CA THR A 777 16.56 10.57 3.82
C THR A 777 17.10 11.52 4.89
N PHE A 778 17.63 11.02 6.02
CA PHE A 778 17.81 11.87 7.21
C PHE A 778 19.20 12.50 7.40
N GLU A 779 20.27 11.98 6.79
CA GLU A 779 21.60 12.64 6.79
C GLU A 779 21.51 14.09 6.26
N GLY A 780 20.68 14.32 5.24
CA GLY A 780 20.45 15.66 4.67
C GLY A 780 19.65 16.62 5.57
N ILE A 781 18.89 16.11 6.54
CA ILE A 781 18.02 16.93 7.40
C ILE A 781 18.72 17.25 8.73
N THR A 782 19.43 16.31 9.33
CA THR A 782 20.30 16.57 10.50
C THR A 782 21.45 17.53 10.13
N GLY A 783 22.01 17.39 8.92
CA GLY A 783 22.99 18.33 8.35
C GLY A 783 22.47 19.75 8.09
N LEU A 784 21.14 19.96 8.07
CA LEU A 784 20.52 21.29 8.01
C LEU A 784 20.26 21.86 9.40
N LEU A 785 19.70 21.09 10.33
CA LEU A 785 19.44 21.53 11.71
C LEU A 785 20.74 21.94 12.43
N THR A 786 21.80 21.13 12.31
CA THR A 786 23.12 21.42 12.90
C THR A 786 23.83 22.65 12.30
N ARG A 787 23.36 23.19 11.16
CA ARG A 787 23.80 24.48 10.62
C ARG A 787 23.04 25.68 11.19
N VAL A 788 21.81 25.49 11.68
CA VAL A 788 20.98 26.57 12.25
C VAL A 788 21.36 26.87 13.70
N GLU A 789 21.81 25.86 14.47
CA GLU A 789 22.22 26.03 15.88
C GLU A 789 23.61 26.66 16.09
N ARG A 790 24.32 27.05 15.01
CA ARG A 790 25.55 27.86 15.11
C ARG A 790 25.24 29.35 14.93
N PRO A 791 25.09 30.15 15.99
CA PRO A 791 25.06 31.60 15.86
C PRO A 791 26.40 32.08 15.28
N ALA A 792 26.35 32.86 14.20
CA ALA A 792 27.55 33.41 13.58
C ALA A 792 28.15 34.51 14.46
N THR A 793 29.26 34.22 15.13
CA THR A 793 30.07 35.27 15.77
C THR A 793 30.70 36.15 14.68
N PRO A 794 30.51 37.48 14.72
CA PRO A 794 31.20 38.39 13.82
C PRO A 794 32.71 38.37 14.10
N PRO A 795 33.55 38.69 13.09
CA PRO A 795 35.00 38.81 13.31
C PRO A 795 35.31 39.96 14.28
N PRO A 796 36.42 39.89 15.05
CA PRO A 796 36.87 41.01 15.86
C PRO A 796 37.20 42.21 14.96
N ALA A 797 36.80 43.40 15.40
CA ALA A 797 37.20 44.64 14.73
C ALA A 797 38.70 44.90 14.93
N ALA A 798 39.32 45.47 13.90
CA ALA A 798 40.68 46.00 13.86
C ALA A 798 40.64 47.41 13.27
#